data_AF-A0A839Q8W0-F1
#
_entry.id   AF-A0A839Q8W0-F1
#
_cell.length_a   1.000
_cell.length_b   1.000
_cell.length_c   1.000
_cell.angle_alpha   90.00
_cell.angle_beta   90.00
_cell.angle_gamma   90.00
#
_symmetry.space_group_name_H-M   'P 1'
#
loop_
_entity.id
_entity.type
_entity.pdbx_description
1 polymer ?
#
loop_
_entity_poly.entity_id
_entity_poly.type
_entity_poly.pdbx_seq_one_letter_code
_entity_poly.pdbx_strand_id
1 'polypeptide(L)'
;MVSMGDGRHVGRVGALAVALGIGAATVGLPAVAWAEPMGGASTSEASESSKQKAPSKDSDAPAQTRDDDTADADDNSDEAESPADEEPAPSDADPDEPEDEPAPKKRGSSRSNNDDAADTAATITAGDGGDRSEETDEADEQSADEDLSDPAPETSQEESSETVPEPGAGSTEIPLDQPEPAADPEPEPSAAPGSILKSLFAPQDSPRSGGGPVAPVDSPLMWTMLAFARRQFGQARPEIVGAVGSQADELVDPEASAIPEPEQVTTSEPGIFTGTITGRITGSDPEGGRVTYSGTATTEKGRVTVLPWGSFRYTPTAAARHAAAADGADEETRTDVFTVTLSDAAGNTVAVPVVVDILPRNATPFGARADVGTGSLATGKTVIDVRAYDFDRDTLTFTVPDTDKGTLVDNGDGTFTYTPTAAAREAAGAPGAPASATTDTLTFTVSDGHGGVRTVTVDVAVTPYAEASPSAPGRASGPVVVGSDGTLYQVTYDIDPETMSPTGTRVSILDKDGKVLATTDSIAGSPLEQAPAVVRPDGSLLLTTYRTSTNTTIISIIDGQGGVTRIGTAVGQPTEPVTMAPNGVVFVRTAQFPSGPGTSGLPGDRLVRISAENNVRVYRVGRAGGGLAVAPDGSAYIVGTSLFGTPSVLAVGPTGTSRMVSLPLGTVTPNDVVVGQDGRGYLTVARKTFSTTVTRVYTFTGSSNTVREIPGAPVRAKVVTADGVYQATYDAATGRSYVTRITADALQVSAPIDGALVNAISVTPGGAVYVPVRNSTTQADSVAVIDPDGLVTTVQIPGAIVFVAPRVSPSSAGYDANPNAGEAGYVAYTSGGTTYLAVLDPDGTVARTVALPDGAVISTPVSFGPDGAAFQVIEYRDGDGRITSEAVVALAGDVVTAALPGAPLRPNYDALQFSPDGTAYLVTVESGQMLTYHVLGIDESGATVTSLDVSGFLVPRQVDSVFHEEAIVFGADGTGYLTVTGTDAGVWALTPGGGAKVLDLDLANGSTVSPVVFGPDGTPYVTVSDFVDGAYVTTVKTFTPPTVL
;
A
#
# COMPACT_ATOMS: atom_id res chain seq x y z
N MET A 1 54.26 40.25 -24.65
CA MET A 1 53.82 39.23 -25.63
C MET A 1 52.78 38.38 -24.92
N VAL A 2 51.55 38.18 -25.39
CA VAL A 2 51.03 37.82 -26.74
C VAL A 2 51.02 36.30 -26.96
N SER A 3 49.79 35.78 -27.09
CA SER A 3 49.38 34.53 -27.75
C SER A 3 49.27 33.23 -26.93
N MET A 4 48.39 32.38 -27.46
CA MET A 4 48.07 30.98 -27.15
C MET A 4 47.24 30.73 -25.86
N GLY A 5 46.03 30.17 -25.96
CA GLY A 5 45.32 29.85 -27.20
C GLY A 5 43.92 29.26 -27.02
N ASP A 6 43.19 29.19 -28.13
CA ASP A 6 41.86 28.59 -28.22
C ASP A 6 41.70 27.99 -29.63
N GLY A 7 41.10 26.80 -29.77
CA GLY A 7 41.24 26.07 -31.04
C GLY A 7 40.51 24.74 -31.22
N ARG A 8 39.25 24.82 -31.69
CA ARG A 8 38.43 23.75 -32.30
C ARG A 8 37.91 22.72 -31.27
N HIS A 9 36.66 22.25 -31.37
CA HIS A 9 36.06 21.70 -32.60
C HIS A 9 34.62 22.13 -32.89
N VAL A 10 34.29 22.15 -34.19
CA VAL A 10 32.91 22.16 -34.72
C VAL A 10 32.70 20.84 -35.44
N GLY A 11 31.61 20.12 -35.16
CA GLY A 11 31.31 18.88 -35.89
C GLY A 11 30.00 18.19 -35.51
N ARG A 12 29.09 18.09 -36.49
CA ARG A 12 28.04 17.06 -36.63
C ARG A 12 26.92 17.03 -35.57
N VAL A 13 26.01 18.00 -35.66
CA VAL A 13 24.58 17.69 -35.52
C VAL A 13 24.03 17.45 -36.94
N GLY A 14 23.42 16.29 -37.19
CA GLY A 14 22.82 15.95 -38.49
C GLY A 14 23.16 14.58 -39.06
N ALA A 15 22.82 13.49 -38.34
CA ALA A 15 23.00 12.12 -38.83
C ALA A 15 22.04 11.08 -38.20
N LEU A 16 20.80 11.44 -37.82
CA LEU A 16 19.81 10.46 -37.33
C LEU A 16 18.36 10.86 -37.63
N ALA A 17 18.04 11.07 -38.91
CA ALA A 17 16.69 11.42 -39.38
C ALA A 17 16.29 10.72 -40.70
N VAL A 18 16.82 9.52 -40.97
CA VAL A 18 16.48 8.70 -42.15
C VAL A 18 16.37 7.22 -41.73
N ALA A 19 15.35 6.88 -40.95
CA ALA A 19 15.05 5.50 -40.53
C ALA A 19 13.56 5.21 -40.23
N LEU A 20 12.70 6.22 -40.11
CA LEU A 20 11.27 6.08 -39.81
C LEU A 20 10.44 6.69 -40.95
N GLY A 21 10.13 5.86 -41.96
CA GLY A 21 9.46 6.29 -43.19
C GLY A 21 7.95 6.09 -43.18
N ILE A 22 7.19 6.97 -42.51
CA ILE A 22 5.75 7.14 -42.75
C ILE A 22 5.43 8.63 -42.91
N GLY A 23 4.84 9.00 -44.06
CA GLY A 23 4.31 10.34 -44.33
C GLY A 23 2.83 10.47 -43.94
N ALA A 24 2.21 11.64 -44.04
CA ALA A 24 2.64 12.84 -44.78
C ALA A 24 2.19 14.15 -44.10
N ALA A 25 2.80 15.27 -44.52
CA ALA A 25 2.43 16.62 -44.09
C ALA A 25 2.10 17.50 -45.30
N THR A 26 1.03 18.30 -45.21
CA THR A 26 0.68 19.33 -46.20
C THR A 26 1.38 20.65 -45.85
N VAL A 27 2.16 21.19 -46.79
CA VAL A 27 2.96 22.42 -46.57
C VAL A 27 2.15 23.67 -46.89
N GLY A 28 2.16 24.64 -45.97
CA GLY A 28 1.75 26.03 -46.20
C GLY A 28 2.90 26.98 -45.87
N LEU A 29 3.33 27.80 -46.84
CA LEU A 29 4.45 28.73 -46.70
C LEU A 29 3.97 30.15 -46.33
N PRO A 30 4.61 30.84 -45.37
CA PRO A 30 4.48 32.29 -45.24
C PRO A 30 5.51 33.02 -46.11
N ALA A 31 5.11 34.13 -46.75
CA ALA A 31 6.03 35.00 -47.48
C ALA A 31 5.69 36.49 -47.27
N VAL A 32 6.67 37.22 -46.72
CA VAL A 32 7.04 38.64 -46.99
C VAL A 32 5.93 39.71 -47.03
N ALA A 33 6.02 40.68 -46.10
CA ALA A 33 5.97 42.11 -46.42
C ALA A 33 6.57 42.97 -45.28
N TRP A 34 7.23 44.08 -45.64
CA TRP A 34 7.58 45.22 -44.76
C TRP A 34 6.73 46.43 -45.16
N ALA A 35 6.35 47.31 -44.23
CA ALA A 35 6.39 48.79 -44.39
C ALA A 35 5.76 49.56 -43.19
N GLU A 36 6.50 50.56 -42.69
CA GLU A 36 5.98 51.80 -42.06
C GLU A 36 5.54 52.80 -43.18
N PRO A 37 4.89 53.99 -42.96
CA PRO A 37 4.97 54.82 -41.74
C PRO A 37 3.79 55.77 -41.33
N MET A 38 3.94 56.32 -40.10
CA MET A 38 3.62 57.70 -39.63
C MET A 38 2.19 58.32 -39.65
N GLY A 39 1.79 58.83 -38.46
CA GLY A 39 0.96 60.04 -38.28
C GLY A 39 -0.35 59.85 -37.48
N GLY A 40 -0.64 60.59 -36.40
CA GLY A 40 0.18 61.54 -35.63
C GLY A 40 -0.64 62.40 -34.64
N ALA A 41 0.01 62.92 -33.57
CA ALA A 41 -0.50 63.83 -32.52
C ALA A 41 -1.62 63.28 -31.59
N SER A 42 -1.84 63.71 -30.35
CA SER A 42 -1.07 64.42 -29.28
C SER A 42 -1.95 64.37 -28.00
N THR A 43 -1.54 64.63 -26.76
CA THR A 43 -0.30 65.15 -26.12
C THR A 43 -0.13 64.40 -24.75
N SER A 44 0.56 64.77 -23.65
CA SER A 44 1.36 65.95 -23.20
C SER A 44 2.35 65.54 -22.08
N GLU A 45 3.58 66.06 -22.17
CA GLU A 45 4.40 66.74 -21.13
C GLU A 45 4.62 66.13 -19.71
N ALA A 46 5.84 66.21 -19.12
CA ALA A 46 7.17 66.57 -19.67
C ALA A 46 8.34 66.27 -18.70
N SER A 47 9.57 66.29 -19.26
CA SER A 47 10.86 66.64 -18.65
C SER A 47 11.69 65.57 -17.89
N GLU A 48 13.00 65.79 -17.88
CA GLU A 48 14.07 64.79 -17.71
C GLU A 48 15.11 65.17 -16.62
N SER A 49 16.13 64.29 -16.47
CA SER A 49 17.56 64.59 -16.15
C SER A 49 18.07 64.10 -14.79
N SER A 50 19.31 63.64 -14.60
CA SER A 50 20.25 62.74 -15.34
C SER A 50 21.58 62.69 -14.55
N LYS A 51 22.36 61.59 -14.56
CA LYS A 51 23.85 61.58 -14.60
C LYS A 51 24.55 60.21 -14.53
N GLN A 52 25.85 60.26 -14.85
CA GLN A 52 26.85 59.18 -15.04
C GLN A 52 28.27 59.79 -14.82
N LYS A 53 29.40 59.06 -14.60
CA LYS A 53 29.68 57.61 -14.43
C LYS A 53 31.15 57.39 -14.03
N ALA A 54 31.42 56.51 -13.04
CA ALA A 54 32.69 55.78 -12.81
C ALA A 54 33.96 56.64 -12.47
N PRO A 55 35.19 56.06 -12.38
CA PRO A 55 35.65 55.02 -11.41
C PRO A 55 37.06 55.27 -10.80
N SER A 56 37.50 54.44 -9.84
CA SER A 56 38.95 54.20 -9.53
C SER A 56 39.23 52.86 -8.80
N LYS A 57 40.51 52.57 -8.50
CA LYS A 57 41.17 51.25 -8.28
C LYS A 57 42.54 51.48 -7.57
N ASP A 58 43.28 50.53 -6.94
CA ASP A 58 43.11 49.08 -6.69
C ASP A 58 42.68 48.74 -5.23
N SER A 59 43.37 48.05 -4.29
CA SER A 59 44.72 47.42 -4.17
C SER A 59 44.75 46.36 -3.02
N ASP A 60 45.63 45.34 -3.10
CA ASP A 60 45.63 44.13 -2.25
C ASP A 60 46.96 43.82 -1.51
N ALA A 61 46.88 43.42 -0.22
CA ALA A 61 47.80 42.57 0.57
C ALA A 61 49.31 42.96 0.74
N PRO A 62 50.14 42.31 1.62
CA PRO A 62 49.86 41.25 2.61
C PRO A 62 50.30 41.57 4.08
N ALA A 63 50.21 40.56 4.97
CA ALA A 63 50.30 40.61 6.44
C ALA A 63 51.71 40.66 7.09
N GLN A 64 51.78 40.96 8.40
CA GLN A 64 52.68 40.25 9.34
C GLN A 64 52.23 40.32 10.84
N THR A 65 53.13 39.94 11.77
CA THR A 65 52.87 39.33 13.10
C THR A 65 52.91 40.28 14.32
N ARG A 66 52.68 39.71 15.52
CA ARG A 66 53.25 40.20 16.80
C ARG A 66 54.79 40.21 16.73
N ASP A 67 55.43 40.93 17.64
CA ASP A 67 56.66 40.51 18.34
C ASP A 67 56.86 41.34 19.62
N ASP A 68 57.64 40.81 20.58
CA ASP A 68 58.02 41.45 21.85
C ASP A 68 59.27 42.34 21.73
N ASP A 69 59.45 43.29 22.65
CA ASP A 69 60.75 43.93 22.89
C ASP A 69 60.82 44.53 24.32
N THR A 70 61.71 44.03 25.20
CA THR A 70 62.09 44.73 26.45
C THR A 70 63.34 44.17 27.15
N ALA A 71 64.38 45.01 27.21
CA ALA A 71 65.42 45.13 28.26
C ALA A 71 66.05 46.53 28.03
N ASP A 72 66.32 47.40 29.01
CA ASP A 72 66.77 47.19 30.39
C ASP A 72 66.35 48.35 31.33
N ALA A 73 66.53 48.12 32.65
CA ALA A 73 66.88 49.07 33.73
C ALA A 73 65.81 49.92 34.48
N ASP A 74 65.87 49.76 35.81
CA ASP A 74 65.80 50.75 36.92
C ASP A 74 64.48 51.40 37.43
N ASP A 75 63.96 50.75 38.49
CA ASP A 75 63.91 51.25 39.90
C ASP A 75 62.75 52.16 40.46
N ASN A 76 62.23 51.75 41.63
CA ASN A 76 61.41 52.46 42.66
C ASN A 76 60.04 53.10 42.25
N SER A 77 59.01 53.23 43.12
CA SER A 77 58.77 52.78 44.52
C SER A 77 57.28 52.90 44.93
N ASP A 78 56.78 51.98 45.78
CA ASP A 78 55.80 52.08 46.89
C ASP A 78 54.39 52.76 46.80
N GLU A 79 53.46 52.23 47.63
CA GLU A 79 52.15 52.77 48.15
C GLU A 79 50.97 53.03 47.17
N ALA A 80 49.66 52.97 47.54
CA ALA A 80 48.92 52.29 48.62
C ALA A 80 47.35 52.40 48.44
N GLU A 81 46.59 51.51 49.12
CA GLU A 81 45.19 51.67 49.66
C GLU A 81 43.96 52.07 48.78
N SER A 82 42.98 51.14 48.68
CA SER A 82 41.57 51.20 49.20
C SER A 82 40.56 52.33 48.78
N PRO A 83 39.22 52.26 49.05
CA PRO A 83 38.41 51.28 49.81
C PRO A 83 37.19 50.68 49.02
N ALA A 84 35.97 50.62 49.59
CA ALA A 84 34.80 49.84 49.11
C ALA A 84 33.41 50.47 49.46
N ASP A 85 32.33 49.64 49.39
CA ASP A 85 30.93 49.82 49.88
C ASP A 85 30.00 50.77 49.07
N GLU A 86 28.64 50.75 49.14
CA GLU A 86 27.70 50.38 50.22
C GLU A 86 26.28 49.97 49.70
N GLU A 87 25.48 49.23 50.50
CA GLU A 87 24.00 49.02 50.36
C GLU A 87 23.25 50.13 51.15
N PRO A 88 21.95 50.48 50.95
CA PRO A 88 20.80 49.60 51.31
C PRO A 88 19.42 49.92 50.65
N ALA A 89 18.34 49.29 51.14
CA ALA A 89 16.92 49.74 51.06
C ALA A 89 16.50 50.44 52.40
N PRO A 90 15.21 50.69 52.78
CA PRO A 90 13.93 50.77 52.04
C PRO A 90 13.10 52.06 52.37
N SER A 91 11.86 52.20 51.87
CA SER A 91 10.77 52.97 52.55
C SER A 91 9.37 52.84 51.90
N ASP A 92 8.33 52.60 52.70
CA ASP A 92 6.90 52.62 52.30
C ASP A 92 6.26 54.03 52.35
N ALA A 93 5.13 54.25 51.65
CA ALA A 93 4.05 55.19 52.03
C ALA A 93 2.75 55.04 51.20
N ASP A 94 1.61 54.90 51.89
CA ASP A 94 0.22 55.18 51.44
C ASP A 94 -0.06 56.72 51.46
N PRO A 95 -1.23 57.33 51.06
CA PRO A 95 -2.61 56.85 51.37
C PRO A 95 -3.82 57.25 50.45
N ASP A 96 -4.93 56.52 50.66
CA ASP A 96 -6.36 56.93 50.81
C ASP A 96 -7.24 57.59 49.68
N GLU A 97 -8.55 57.37 49.89
CA GLU A 97 -9.80 57.57 49.10
C GLU A 97 -10.39 59.03 49.14
N PRO A 98 -11.56 59.42 48.51
CA PRO A 98 -12.84 58.68 48.42
C PRO A 98 -13.84 58.89 47.22
N GLU A 99 -14.90 58.06 47.25
CA GLU A 99 -16.32 58.12 46.78
C GLU A 99 -16.88 59.24 45.84
N ASP A 100 -17.77 58.87 44.89
CA ASP A 100 -19.22 59.27 44.86
C ASP A 100 -20.08 58.43 43.83
N GLU A 101 -21.42 58.37 43.98
CA GLU A 101 -22.38 57.57 43.15
C GLU A 101 -23.27 58.47 42.22
N PRO A 102 -24.00 57.99 41.15
CA PRO A 102 -25.30 57.30 41.36
C PRO A 102 -25.83 56.30 40.28
N ALA A 103 -26.85 55.50 40.63
CA ALA A 103 -27.71 54.66 39.76
C ALA A 103 -28.83 55.47 38.97
N PRO A 104 -29.98 54.97 38.37
CA PRO A 104 -30.62 53.62 38.40
C PRO A 104 -31.57 53.10 37.23
N LYS A 105 -32.11 51.86 37.39
CA LYS A 105 -33.50 51.34 37.04
C LYS A 105 -33.98 50.92 35.61
N LYS A 106 -34.06 49.59 35.42
CA LYS A 106 -35.17 48.69 34.92
C LYS A 106 -36.31 49.17 33.96
N ARG A 107 -36.55 48.38 32.88
CA ARG A 107 -37.83 47.75 32.35
C ARG A 107 -37.65 47.33 30.86
N GLY A 108 -38.25 46.29 30.26
CA GLY A 108 -39.02 45.12 30.73
C GLY A 108 -40.03 44.57 29.66
N SER A 109 -40.39 43.27 29.71
CA SER A 109 -41.59 42.57 29.11
C SER A 109 -41.39 41.48 28.01
N SER A 110 -42.15 40.38 28.16
CA SER A 110 -42.75 39.46 27.13
C SER A 110 -41.88 38.56 26.23
N ARG A 111 -42.26 37.30 25.87
CA ARG A 111 -43.21 36.30 26.45
C ARG A 111 -43.19 34.97 25.65
N SER A 112 -43.44 33.82 26.31
CA SER A 112 -44.15 32.60 25.81
C SER A 112 -43.62 31.81 24.58
N ASN A 113 -43.70 30.47 24.51
CA ASN A 113 -44.15 29.45 25.48
C ASN A 113 -43.67 28.01 25.13
N ASN A 114 -43.83 27.10 26.10
CA ASN A 114 -43.84 25.62 26.05
C ASN A 114 -42.69 24.92 26.80
N ASP A 115 -42.83 24.82 28.13
CA ASP A 115 -43.48 23.67 28.81
C ASP A 115 -43.12 22.25 28.25
N ASP A 116 -42.82 21.22 29.07
CA ASP A 116 -42.95 21.13 30.53
C ASP A 116 -42.09 20.00 31.16
N ALA A 117 -41.85 20.10 32.48
CA ALA A 117 -41.64 19.04 33.50
C ALA A 117 -40.57 17.91 33.31
N ALA A 118 -40.03 17.23 34.34
CA ALA A 118 -39.87 17.39 35.81
C ALA A 118 -39.24 16.05 36.33
N ASP A 119 -38.71 15.86 37.54
CA ASP A 119 -38.05 16.67 38.58
C ASP A 119 -37.61 15.68 39.69
N THR A 120 -36.42 15.85 40.29
CA THR A 120 -36.22 15.66 41.74
C THR A 120 -34.81 16.10 42.15
N ALA A 121 -34.72 17.22 42.87
CA ALA A 121 -33.48 17.69 43.48
C ALA A 121 -33.36 17.30 44.98
N ALA A 122 -32.13 17.15 45.46
CA ALA A 122 -31.81 17.06 46.90
C ALA A 122 -30.49 17.80 47.22
N THR A 123 -30.62 19.10 47.51
CA THR A 123 -29.63 19.96 48.19
C THR A 123 -29.33 19.40 49.62
N ILE A 124 -28.32 19.79 50.42
CA ILE A 124 -27.63 21.08 50.63
C ILE A 124 -26.20 20.87 51.23
N THR A 125 -25.38 21.92 51.09
CA THR A 125 -24.34 22.44 52.04
C THR A 125 -22.87 22.11 51.80
N ALA A 126 -22.04 23.16 51.92
CA ALA A 126 -20.59 23.10 51.89
C ALA A 126 -19.98 22.82 53.28
N GLY A 127 -18.77 22.25 53.28
CA GLY A 127 -17.81 22.28 54.38
C GLY A 127 -16.48 22.85 53.85
N ASP A 128 -15.70 23.52 54.70
CA ASP A 128 -14.56 24.35 54.33
C ASP A 128 -13.25 23.90 55.00
N GLY A 129 -12.13 24.09 54.29
CA GLY A 129 -10.77 24.14 54.83
C GLY A 129 -10.09 22.81 55.26
N GLY A 130 -8.76 22.87 55.39
CA GLY A 130 -7.96 21.91 56.17
C GLY A 130 -6.83 21.21 55.40
N ASP A 131 -5.67 21.86 55.30
CA ASP A 131 -4.43 21.32 54.72
C ASP A 131 -3.42 20.88 55.81
N ARG A 132 -2.52 19.95 55.44
CA ARG A 132 -1.24 19.56 56.08
C ARG A 132 -1.16 18.72 57.39
N SER A 133 0.00 18.06 57.47
CA SER A 133 0.61 17.04 58.35
C SER A 133 1.41 17.67 59.54
N GLU A 134 2.17 16.99 60.44
CA GLU A 134 2.60 15.57 60.63
C GLU A 134 1.92 14.84 61.84
N GLU A 135 2.48 14.22 62.90
CA GLU A 135 3.85 14.05 63.50
C GLU A 135 3.87 12.86 64.55
N THR A 136 5.05 12.41 65.01
CA THR A 136 5.37 11.63 66.26
C THR A 136 5.13 10.10 66.44
N ASP A 137 6.09 9.28 66.00
CA ASP A 137 7.08 8.44 66.76
C ASP A 137 6.81 7.53 68.00
N GLU A 138 7.63 6.44 68.03
CA GLU A 138 8.17 5.61 69.15
C GLU A 138 7.24 4.71 70.01
N ALA A 139 7.66 3.58 70.63
CA ALA A 139 8.70 2.55 70.39
C ALA A 139 8.61 1.45 71.50
N ASP A 140 8.96 0.17 71.25
CA ASP A 140 9.42 -0.80 72.29
C ASP A 140 10.11 -2.07 71.68
N GLU A 141 10.80 -2.88 72.49
CA GLU A 141 11.95 -3.71 72.06
C GLU A 141 11.92 -5.27 72.25
N GLN A 142 12.80 -5.94 71.48
CA GLN A 142 13.62 -7.16 71.76
C GLN A 142 13.00 -8.54 72.16
N SER A 143 13.43 -9.63 71.47
CA SER A 143 14.56 -10.49 71.93
C SER A 143 14.86 -11.75 71.07
N ALA A 144 16.16 -11.98 70.77
CA ALA A 144 16.99 -13.22 70.77
C ALA A 144 16.41 -14.64 70.55
N ASP A 145 17.10 -15.72 70.08
CA ASP A 145 18.38 -16.09 69.39
C ASP A 145 18.18 -17.59 68.95
N GLU A 146 19.01 -18.46 68.32
CA GLU A 146 20.41 -18.69 67.84
C GLU A 146 20.26 -19.79 66.70
N ASP A 147 21.18 -20.36 65.89
CA ASP A 147 22.64 -20.47 65.64
C ASP A 147 22.87 -20.95 64.15
N LEU A 148 24.09 -21.34 63.75
CA LEU A 148 24.62 -21.80 62.44
C LEU A 148 24.31 -23.31 62.10
N SER A 149 24.74 -23.99 61.01
CA SER A 149 25.92 -23.88 60.10
C SER A 149 25.76 -24.61 58.73
N ASP A 150 26.63 -24.24 57.76
CA ASP A 150 26.98 -24.91 56.47
C ASP A 150 28.12 -25.99 56.70
N PRO A 151 28.74 -26.77 55.75
CA PRO A 151 28.80 -26.65 54.27
C PRO A 151 28.83 -27.95 53.40
N ALA A 152 29.06 -27.75 52.07
CA ALA A 152 29.12 -28.69 50.93
C ALA A 152 30.41 -29.60 50.88
N PRO A 153 30.78 -30.39 49.80
CA PRO A 153 30.59 -30.21 48.34
C PRO A 153 30.35 -31.48 47.45
N GLU A 154 30.72 -31.37 46.16
CA GLU A 154 30.30 -32.09 44.92
C GLU A 154 30.88 -33.50 44.58
N THR A 155 30.34 -34.13 43.51
CA THR A 155 31.00 -34.84 42.35
C THR A 155 30.58 -36.28 41.94
N SER A 156 30.20 -36.40 40.65
CA SER A 156 30.53 -37.43 39.62
C SER A 156 29.99 -38.90 39.56
N GLN A 157 29.11 -39.12 38.56
CA GLN A 157 29.14 -40.09 37.43
C GLN A 157 28.97 -41.64 37.57
N GLU A 158 28.31 -42.19 36.52
CA GLU A 158 28.24 -43.61 36.03
C GLU A 158 27.54 -44.67 36.94
N GLU A 159 26.94 -45.79 36.49
CA GLU A 159 26.84 -46.44 35.15
C GLU A 159 25.42 -47.06 34.89
N SER A 160 25.26 -48.16 34.12
CA SER A 160 23.98 -48.54 33.42
C SER A 160 23.49 -50.02 33.52
N SER A 161 22.33 -50.34 32.89
CA SER A 161 21.69 -51.69 32.66
C SER A 161 20.71 -52.21 33.76
N GLU A 162 19.72 -53.12 33.55
CA GLU A 162 19.32 -53.96 32.39
C GLU A 162 17.78 -54.35 32.38
N THR A 163 17.39 -55.19 31.41
CA THR A 163 16.08 -55.61 30.82
C THR A 163 14.92 -56.28 31.61
N VAL A 164 13.68 -55.97 31.17
CA VAL A 164 12.54 -56.83 30.71
C VAL A 164 12.26 -58.24 31.31
N PRO A 165 10.97 -58.57 31.56
CA PRO A 165 10.38 -59.83 31.05
C PRO A 165 8.97 -59.71 30.40
N GLU A 166 8.69 -60.60 29.44
CA GLU A 166 7.38 -60.88 28.78
C GLU A 166 6.60 -62.00 29.55
N PRO A 167 5.30 -62.34 29.28
CA PRO A 167 4.84 -62.96 28.01
C PRO A 167 3.38 -62.64 27.56
N GLY A 168 2.94 -63.15 26.40
CA GLY A 168 1.57 -63.00 25.86
C GLY A 168 0.89 -64.30 25.37
N ALA A 169 0.21 -64.20 24.21
CA ALA A 169 -0.49 -65.23 23.40
C ALA A 169 -2.00 -65.49 23.62
N GLY A 170 -2.74 -65.52 22.49
CA GLY A 170 -4.18 -65.86 22.38
C GLY A 170 -4.77 -65.48 21.01
N SER A 171 -4.85 -66.41 20.07
CA SER A 171 -5.15 -66.16 18.63
C SER A 171 -6.46 -66.81 18.15
N THR A 172 -7.14 -66.21 17.13
CA THR A 172 -8.07 -66.81 16.12
C THR A 172 -8.72 -65.67 15.28
N GLU A 173 -9.23 -65.83 14.05
CA GLU A 173 -8.60 -66.18 12.75
C GLU A 173 -9.60 -65.87 11.58
N ILE A 174 -9.11 -65.63 10.34
CA ILE A 174 -9.86 -65.67 9.04
C ILE A 174 -10.91 -64.53 8.79
N PRO A 175 -11.17 -64.03 7.55
CA PRO A 175 -10.44 -64.10 6.26
C PRO A 175 -10.03 -62.72 5.67
N LEU A 176 -9.27 -62.74 4.56
CA LEU A 176 -9.22 -61.68 3.53
C LEU A 176 -10.25 -61.97 2.43
N ASP A 177 -10.66 -60.95 1.67
CA ASP A 177 -11.32 -61.14 0.36
C ASP A 177 -10.82 -60.10 -0.67
N GLN A 178 -10.91 -60.43 -1.96
CA GLN A 178 -10.24 -59.75 -3.07
C GLN A 178 -11.20 -59.62 -4.27
N PRO A 179 -11.09 -58.53 -5.05
CA PRO A 179 -11.36 -58.64 -6.48
C PRO A 179 -10.26 -58.05 -7.37
N GLU A 180 -9.96 -58.76 -8.45
CA GLU A 180 -9.19 -58.34 -9.62
C GLU A 180 -9.83 -58.98 -10.88
N PRO A 181 -9.41 -58.63 -12.10
CA PRO A 181 -9.98 -57.56 -12.90
C PRO A 181 -11.03 -58.05 -13.93
N ALA A 182 -11.73 -57.10 -14.57
CA ALA A 182 -12.56 -57.34 -15.75
C ALA A 182 -12.18 -56.35 -16.88
N ALA A 183 -12.35 -56.77 -18.14
CA ALA A 183 -11.88 -56.06 -19.32
C ALA A 183 -12.97 -55.23 -20.04
N ASP A 184 -12.49 -54.42 -20.99
CA ASP A 184 -13.14 -53.59 -22.02
C ASP A 184 -14.60 -53.90 -22.42
N PRO A 185 -15.39 -52.86 -22.78
CA PRO A 185 -15.45 -52.54 -24.22
C PRO A 185 -15.58 -51.05 -24.62
N GLU A 186 -15.36 -50.81 -25.92
CA GLU A 186 -15.54 -49.59 -26.71
C GLU A 186 -16.89 -48.86 -26.52
N PRO A 187 -16.92 -47.54 -26.84
CA PRO A 187 -18.11 -46.98 -27.49
C PRO A 187 -17.84 -45.99 -28.65
N GLU A 188 -18.43 -46.32 -29.80
CA GLU A 188 -18.79 -45.44 -30.93
C GLU A 188 -20.28 -45.77 -31.28
N PRO A 189 -21.08 -44.88 -31.89
CA PRO A 189 -21.30 -43.46 -31.62
C PRO A 189 -22.82 -43.13 -31.45
N SER A 190 -23.22 -41.88 -31.14
CA SER A 190 -24.44 -41.24 -31.71
C SER A 190 -24.78 -39.83 -31.15
N ALA A 191 -25.04 -38.91 -32.09
CA ALA A 191 -25.48 -37.52 -32.02
C ALA A 191 -26.65 -37.07 -31.08
N ALA A 192 -26.50 -35.82 -30.57
CA ALA A 192 -27.48 -34.68 -30.56
C ALA A 192 -28.79 -34.79 -29.71
N PRO A 193 -29.55 -33.69 -29.41
CA PRO A 193 -29.53 -32.32 -30.00
C PRO A 193 -29.78 -31.08 -29.07
N GLY A 194 -29.62 -29.85 -29.62
CA GLY A 194 -30.21 -28.57 -29.14
C GLY A 194 -29.31 -27.72 -28.22
N SER A 195 -29.00 -26.41 -28.38
CA SER A 195 -29.49 -25.23 -29.15
C SER A 195 -30.47 -24.28 -28.41
N ILE A 196 -30.44 -22.96 -28.75
CA ILE A 196 -31.13 -21.77 -28.13
C ILE A 196 -30.25 -21.11 -27.03
N LEU A 197 -29.97 -19.80 -26.89
CA LEU A 197 -30.37 -18.46 -27.45
C LEU A 197 -29.12 -17.71 -28.05
N LYS A 198 -29.04 -16.52 -28.69
CA LYS A 198 -29.92 -15.41 -29.23
C LYS A 198 -30.49 -14.31 -28.28
N SER A 199 -30.49 -13.00 -28.59
CA SER A 199 -29.93 -12.16 -29.69
C SER A 199 -30.21 -10.66 -29.44
N LEU A 200 -29.42 -9.73 -30.01
CA LEU A 200 -29.74 -8.33 -30.42
C LEU A 200 -28.47 -7.76 -31.11
N PHE A 201 -28.47 -6.88 -32.13
CA PHE A 201 -29.46 -5.96 -32.71
C PHE A 201 -29.57 -6.09 -34.26
N ALA A 202 -30.54 -5.39 -34.86
CA ALA A 202 -30.60 -5.08 -36.29
C ALA A 202 -31.17 -3.66 -36.53
N PRO A 203 -30.81 -2.95 -37.62
CA PRO A 203 -31.42 -1.67 -38.01
C PRO A 203 -32.47 -1.82 -39.13
N GLN A 204 -33.52 -0.98 -39.10
CA GLN A 204 -34.44 -0.75 -40.22
C GLN A 204 -34.46 0.72 -40.64
N ASP A 205 -34.65 0.90 -41.95
CA ASP A 205 -35.27 1.98 -42.72
C ASP A 205 -35.25 3.48 -42.31
N SER A 206 -35.11 4.29 -43.36
CA SER A 206 -35.22 5.75 -43.48
C SER A 206 -36.65 6.29 -43.26
N PRO A 207 -36.94 7.62 -43.11
CA PRO A 207 -36.60 8.62 -44.15
C PRO A 207 -36.50 10.15 -43.81
N ARG A 208 -35.74 10.89 -44.66
CA ARG A 208 -35.98 12.30 -45.12
C ARG A 208 -35.99 13.42 -44.06
N SER A 209 -35.84 14.73 -44.36
CA SER A 209 -35.52 15.54 -45.56
C SER A 209 -34.97 16.87 -45.04
N GLY A 210 -33.83 17.43 -45.49
CA GLY A 210 -33.62 18.11 -46.78
C GLY A 210 -33.35 19.61 -46.54
N GLY A 211 -32.77 20.40 -47.46
CA GLY A 211 -32.22 20.05 -48.77
C GLY A 211 -31.56 21.26 -49.47
N GLY A 212 -31.00 21.02 -50.66
CA GLY A 212 -30.40 22.04 -51.54
C GLY A 212 -30.11 21.41 -52.92
N PRO A 213 -30.48 22.04 -54.05
CA PRO A 213 -30.41 21.43 -55.39
C PRO A 213 -28.98 21.50 -55.97
N VAL A 214 -28.59 20.73 -57.01
CA VAL A 214 -29.38 20.28 -58.18
C VAL A 214 -29.07 18.83 -58.61
N ALA A 215 -30.12 18.09 -58.94
CA ALA A 215 -30.16 16.94 -59.86
C ALA A 215 -31.51 17.04 -60.63
N PRO A 216 -31.69 16.45 -61.84
CA PRO A 216 -32.05 15.02 -61.94
C PRO A 216 -31.71 14.34 -63.30
N VAL A 217 -32.42 13.22 -63.57
CA VAL A 217 -32.67 12.45 -64.81
C VAL A 217 -31.59 11.51 -65.38
N ASP A 218 -32.11 10.36 -65.84
CA ASP A 218 -31.40 9.15 -66.25
C ASP A 218 -30.72 9.25 -67.63
N SER A 219 -29.79 8.34 -67.92
CA SER A 219 -29.06 8.30 -69.19
C SER A 219 -28.52 6.91 -69.55
N PRO A 220 -28.31 6.62 -70.85
CA PRO A 220 -29.12 5.54 -71.43
C PRO A 220 -28.30 4.54 -72.28
N LEU A 221 -27.94 3.38 -71.71
CA LEU A 221 -27.21 2.32 -72.45
C LEU A 221 -27.74 0.88 -72.30
N MET A 222 -28.87 0.69 -71.61
CA MET A 222 -29.91 -0.21 -72.12
C MET A 222 -31.01 0.71 -72.68
N TRP A 223 -31.32 0.76 -73.98
CA TRP A 223 -31.58 -0.39 -74.86
C TRP A 223 -31.17 -0.20 -76.33
N THR A 224 -30.45 0.87 -76.69
CA THR A 224 -30.47 1.44 -78.06
C THR A 224 -29.26 1.20 -78.98
N MET A 225 -28.50 0.13 -78.73
CA MET A 225 -28.15 -0.80 -79.83
C MET A 225 -28.83 -2.13 -79.49
N LEU A 226 -30.16 -2.16 -79.42
CA LEU A 226 -31.08 -2.19 -80.56
C LEU A 226 -30.68 -3.25 -81.59
N ALA A 227 -31.49 -4.29 -81.70
CA ALA A 227 -31.28 -5.35 -82.66
C ALA A 227 -31.61 -4.91 -84.10
N PHE A 228 -31.03 -5.64 -85.06
CA PHE A 228 -31.63 -5.95 -86.36
C PHE A 228 -31.66 -4.85 -87.46
N ALA A 229 -30.50 -4.52 -88.03
CA ALA A 229 -30.30 -4.41 -89.49
C ALA A 229 -28.80 -4.28 -89.86
N ARG A 230 -28.27 -4.92 -90.92
CA ARG A 230 -28.79 -6.03 -91.74
C ARG A 230 -27.62 -6.75 -92.45
N ARG A 231 -27.58 -8.09 -92.33
CA ARG A 231 -27.46 -9.05 -93.45
C ARG A 231 -26.67 -8.61 -94.70
N GLN A 232 -25.50 -9.19 -94.96
CA GLN A 232 -25.19 -9.81 -96.28
C GLN A 232 -24.04 -10.83 -96.28
N PHE A 233 -23.93 -11.56 -97.39
CA PHE A 233 -23.16 -12.80 -97.61
C PHE A 233 -21.65 -12.60 -97.92
N GLY A 234 -20.86 -13.67 -97.71
CA GLY A 234 -19.46 -13.86 -98.14
C GLY A 234 -18.72 -14.70 -97.09
N GLN A 235 -18.24 -15.94 -97.29
CA GLN A 235 -17.31 -16.46 -98.33
C GLN A 235 -16.05 -15.59 -98.48
N ALA A 236 -14.82 -16.13 -98.44
CA ALA A 236 -14.41 -17.48 -98.85
C ALA A 236 -13.16 -18.05 -98.11
N ARG A 237 -12.87 -19.34 -98.29
CA ARG A 237 -11.50 -19.92 -98.30
C ARG A 237 -10.92 -19.79 -99.73
N PRO A 238 -9.59 -19.73 -99.91
CA PRO A 238 -8.79 -20.94 -100.18
C PRO A 238 -7.72 -21.20 -99.10
N GLU A 239 -7.50 -22.44 -98.66
CA GLU A 239 -6.52 -23.42 -99.19
C GLU A 239 -5.04 -23.17 -98.82
N ILE A 240 -4.49 -24.07 -97.99
CA ILE A 240 -3.32 -24.88 -98.34
C ILE A 240 -3.69 -26.34 -98.05
N VAL A 241 -3.17 -27.28 -98.85
CA VAL A 241 -3.56 -28.71 -98.84
C VAL A 241 -2.53 -29.57 -98.09
N GLY A 242 -3.01 -30.53 -97.30
CA GLY A 242 -2.25 -31.64 -96.70
C GLY A 242 -3.23 -32.78 -96.35
N ALA A 243 -2.90 -34.03 -96.66
CA ALA A 243 -3.93 -35.05 -96.89
C ALA A 243 -3.98 -36.21 -95.86
N VAL A 244 -5.21 -36.47 -95.38
CA VAL A 244 -5.89 -37.77 -95.18
C VAL A 244 -5.08 -38.97 -94.62
N GLY A 245 -5.56 -39.47 -93.49
CA GLY A 245 -5.47 -40.88 -93.06
C GLY A 245 -6.58 -41.15 -92.04
N SER A 246 -7.37 -42.23 -92.19
CA SER A 246 -8.60 -42.43 -91.40
C SER A 246 -8.83 -43.87 -90.93
N GLN A 247 -9.16 -44.02 -89.65
CA GLN A 247 -9.95 -45.07 -89.00
C GLN A 247 -10.41 -44.47 -87.64
N ALA A 248 -11.66 -44.55 -87.17
CA ALA A 248 -12.69 -45.60 -87.17
C ALA A 248 -12.32 -46.78 -86.25
N ASP A 249 -13.17 -47.27 -85.34
CA ASP A 249 -14.47 -46.79 -84.85
C ASP A 249 -14.86 -47.62 -83.60
N GLU A 250 -15.23 -47.01 -82.46
CA GLU A 250 -15.91 -47.72 -81.36
C GLU A 250 -16.64 -46.76 -80.40
N LEU A 251 -17.76 -47.22 -79.83
CA LEU A 251 -18.60 -46.51 -78.85
C LEU A 251 -18.64 -47.30 -77.54
N VAL A 252 -18.48 -46.62 -76.40
CA VAL A 252 -18.64 -47.18 -75.05
C VAL A 252 -19.53 -46.24 -74.22
N ASP A 253 -20.28 -46.81 -73.27
CA ASP A 253 -21.25 -46.12 -72.40
C ASP A 253 -20.58 -45.14 -71.39
N PRO A 254 -21.33 -44.19 -70.81
CA PRO A 254 -20.78 -43.17 -69.93
C PRO A 254 -20.59 -43.70 -68.49
N GLU A 255 -19.39 -44.19 -68.19
CA GLU A 255 -18.97 -44.36 -66.79
C GLU A 255 -18.75 -43.00 -66.12
N ALA A 256 -18.78 -42.96 -64.78
CA ALA A 256 -18.69 -41.70 -64.04
C ALA A 256 -17.27 -41.11 -64.15
N SER A 257 -17.18 -39.83 -64.55
CA SER A 257 -15.92 -39.09 -64.60
C SER A 257 -15.20 -39.20 -63.27
N ALA A 258 -13.94 -39.62 -63.30
CA ALA A 258 -13.14 -39.91 -62.12
C ALA A 258 -12.79 -38.63 -61.34
N ILE A 259 -12.40 -38.81 -60.09
CA ILE A 259 -11.87 -37.71 -59.27
C ILE A 259 -10.41 -37.47 -59.73
N PRO A 260 -9.97 -36.22 -59.95
CA PRO A 260 -8.58 -35.94 -60.33
C PRO A 260 -7.60 -36.42 -59.26
N GLU A 261 -6.51 -37.06 -59.69
CA GLU A 261 -5.50 -37.64 -58.80
C GLU A 261 -4.33 -36.66 -58.55
N PRO A 262 -3.91 -36.43 -57.29
CA PRO A 262 -2.74 -35.60 -56.98
C PRO A 262 -1.44 -36.39 -57.16
N GLU A 263 -0.52 -35.88 -57.98
CA GLU A 263 0.74 -36.56 -58.32
C GLU A 263 1.90 -36.15 -57.40
N GLN A 264 2.08 -34.83 -57.21
CA GLN A 264 3.23 -34.29 -56.50
C GLN A 264 2.93 -32.92 -55.89
N VAL A 265 3.35 -32.73 -54.64
CA VAL A 265 3.46 -31.42 -53.99
C VAL A 265 4.95 -31.07 -53.87
N THR A 266 5.31 -29.84 -54.20
CA THR A 266 6.67 -29.30 -54.06
C THR A 266 6.63 -27.95 -53.34
N THR A 267 7.57 -27.73 -52.42
CA THR A 267 7.76 -26.50 -51.65
C THR A 267 9.20 -25.99 -51.82
N SER A 268 9.38 -24.68 -51.71
CA SER A 268 10.69 -24.05 -51.51
C SER A 268 11.00 -23.92 -50.02
N GLU A 269 12.28 -23.79 -49.68
CA GLU A 269 12.71 -23.26 -48.38
C GLU A 269 12.04 -21.89 -48.09
N PRO A 270 11.83 -21.51 -46.82
CA PRO A 270 11.20 -20.23 -46.48
C PRO A 270 12.18 -19.06 -46.63
N GLY A 271 11.79 -18.03 -47.39
CA GLY A 271 12.66 -16.89 -47.69
C GLY A 271 13.00 -16.02 -46.47
N ILE A 272 14.27 -16.01 -46.06
CA ILE A 272 14.80 -15.47 -44.79
C ILE A 272 14.15 -14.19 -44.24
N PHE A 273 13.95 -13.18 -45.09
CA PHE A 273 13.39 -11.88 -44.67
C PHE A 273 11.89 -11.93 -44.35
N THR A 274 11.11 -12.77 -45.03
CA THR A 274 9.63 -12.72 -45.00
C THR A 274 8.96 -14.03 -44.60
N GLY A 275 9.70 -15.14 -44.48
CA GLY A 275 9.14 -16.47 -44.35
C GLY A 275 8.35 -16.94 -45.59
N THR A 276 8.39 -16.19 -46.70
CA THR A 276 7.65 -16.56 -47.93
C THR A 276 8.10 -17.93 -48.43
N ILE A 277 7.15 -18.84 -48.61
CA ILE A 277 7.32 -20.10 -49.33
C ILE A 277 6.61 -20.00 -50.67
N THR A 278 7.21 -20.58 -51.69
CA THR A 278 6.57 -20.82 -52.99
C THR A 278 6.54 -22.32 -53.25
N GLY A 279 5.55 -22.79 -54.00
CA GLY A 279 5.44 -24.21 -54.30
C GLY A 279 4.58 -24.49 -55.51
N ARG A 280 4.47 -25.77 -55.85
CA ARG A 280 3.63 -26.25 -56.93
C ARG A 280 3.05 -27.62 -56.61
N ILE A 281 1.76 -27.76 -56.88
CA ILE A 281 1.08 -29.06 -56.96
C ILE A 281 0.90 -29.43 -58.43
N THR A 282 1.12 -30.70 -58.76
CA THR A 282 0.63 -31.33 -60.00
C THR A 282 -0.32 -32.47 -59.66
N GLY A 283 -1.21 -32.74 -60.60
CA GLY A 283 -2.27 -33.72 -60.51
C GLY A 283 -2.88 -33.89 -61.90
N SER A 284 -3.26 -35.12 -62.19
CA SER A 284 -3.81 -35.56 -63.47
C SER A 284 -5.29 -35.91 -63.35
N ASP A 285 -5.95 -35.93 -64.49
CA ASP A 285 -7.34 -36.32 -64.66
C ASP A 285 -7.31 -37.68 -65.40
N PRO A 286 -7.86 -38.78 -64.84
CA PRO A 286 -7.73 -40.10 -65.46
C PRO A 286 -8.33 -40.21 -66.87
N GLU A 287 -9.31 -39.37 -67.21
CA GLU A 287 -9.88 -39.26 -68.56
C GLU A 287 -9.13 -38.26 -69.47
N GLY A 288 -8.04 -37.65 -68.97
CA GLY A 288 -7.21 -36.68 -69.72
C GLY A 288 -7.75 -35.24 -69.73
N GLY A 289 -8.70 -34.92 -68.86
CA GLY A 289 -9.28 -33.59 -68.67
C GLY A 289 -8.32 -32.56 -68.06
N ARG A 290 -8.79 -31.30 -67.94
CA ARG A 290 -7.95 -30.15 -67.57
C ARG A 290 -8.14 -29.73 -66.11
N VAL A 291 -7.36 -30.32 -65.21
CA VAL A 291 -7.34 -29.96 -63.78
C VAL A 291 -7.12 -28.45 -63.54
N THR A 292 -7.98 -27.86 -62.72
CA THR A 292 -7.88 -26.50 -62.15
C THR A 292 -7.53 -26.58 -60.66
N TYR A 293 -6.96 -25.49 -60.12
CA TYR A 293 -6.44 -25.46 -58.75
C TYR A 293 -6.97 -24.23 -58.02
N SER A 294 -7.42 -24.42 -56.79
CA SER A 294 -7.92 -23.40 -55.87
C SER A 294 -7.51 -23.77 -54.44
N GLY A 295 -7.70 -22.90 -53.45
CA GLY A 295 -7.38 -23.22 -52.06
C GLY A 295 -7.79 -22.10 -51.12
N THR A 296 -7.46 -22.24 -49.84
CA THR A 296 -7.70 -21.16 -48.87
C THR A 296 -6.91 -19.89 -49.26
N ALA A 297 -7.44 -18.72 -48.89
CA ALA A 297 -6.75 -17.43 -49.08
C ALA A 297 -5.88 -17.04 -47.88
N THR A 298 -6.15 -17.64 -46.72
CA THR A 298 -5.50 -17.41 -45.43
C THR A 298 -5.62 -18.67 -44.58
N THR A 299 -4.65 -18.85 -43.69
CA THR A 299 -4.74 -19.66 -42.47
C THR A 299 -4.73 -18.71 -41.28
N GLU A 300 -4.69 -19.25 -40.06
CA GLU A 300 -4.40 -18.45 -38.86
C GLU A 300 -2.93 -17.97 -38.85
N LYS A 301 -2.01 -18.85 -39.25
CA LYS A 301 -0.56 -18.59 -39.20
C LYS A 301 -0.05 -17.78 -40.39
N GLY A 302 -0.77 -17.67 -41.52
CA GLY A 302 -0.32 -16.91 -42.68
C GLY A 302 -1.33 -16.67 -43.81
N ARG A 303 -0.84 -16.13 -44.92
CA ARG A 303 -1.61 -15.87 -46.14
C ARG A 303 -1.21 -16.81 -47.28
N VAL A 304 -2.20 -17.38 -47.94
CA VAL A 304 -2.04 -18.30 -49.07
C VAL A 304 -2.52 -17.63 -50.37
N THR A 305 -1.92 -18.00 -51.50
CA THR A 305 -2.40 -17.62 -52.83
C THR A 305 -2.11 -18.74 -53.82
N VAL A 306 -3.15 -19.48 -54.22
CA VAL A 306 -3.09 -20.53 -55.25
C VAL A 306 -3.43 -19.95 -56.61
N LEU A 307 -2.72 -20.37 -57.65
CA LEU A 307 -2.96 -19.99 -59.05
C LEU A 307 -3.62 -21.16 -59.82
N PRO A 308 -4.47 -20.92 -60.84
CA PRO A 308 -5.25 -21.97 -61.55
C PRO A 308 -4.47 -23.02 -62.37
N TRP A 309 -3.17 -23.14 -62.13
CA TRP A 309 -2.21 -24.07 -62.74
C TRP A 309 -1.27 -24.73 -61.70
N GLY A 310 -1.66 -24.73 -60.43
CA GLY A 310 -1.05 -25.51 -59.34
C GLY A 310 0.09 -24.81 -58.59
N SER A 311 0.62 -23.69 -59.10
CA SER A 311 1.58 -22.87 -58.35
C SER A 311 0.91 -22.15 -57.18
N PHE A 312 1.56 -22.13 -56.02
CA PHE A 312 1.10 -21.39 -54.85
C PHE A 312 2.21 -20.54 -54.21
N ARG A 313 1.79 -19.55 -53.42
CA ARG A 313 2.63 -18.80 -52.50
C ARG A 313 2.00 -18.78 -51.11
N TYR A 314 2.78 -19.12 -50.09
CA TYR A 314 2.47 -18.91 -48.68
C TYR A 314 3.32 -17.75 -48.13
N THR A 315 2.83 -17.03 -47.13
CA THR A 315 3.60 -16.02 -46.39
C THR A 315 3.07 -15.98 -44.94
N PRO A 316 3.85 -16.42 -43.94
CA PRO A 316 3.42 -16.42 -42.54
C PRO A 316 3.26 -14.99 -42.01
N THR A 317 2.46 -14.86 -40.96
CA THR A 317 2.34 -13.61 -40.18
C THR A 317 3.60 -13.36 -39.35
N ALA A 318 3.79 -12.13 -38.88
CA ALA A 318 4.87 -11.82 -37.94
C ALA A 318 4.70 -12.60 -36.63
N ALA A 319 3.49 -12.66 -36.09
CA ALA A 319 3.16 -13.38 -34.85
C ALA A 319 3.50 -14.87 -34.95
N ALA A 320 3.14 -15.55 -36.06
CA ALA A 320 3.46 -16.97 -36.22
C ALA A 320 4.97 -17.23 -36.35
N ARG A 321 5.74 -16.33 -36.99
CA ARG A 321 7.21 -16.43 -37.04
C ARG A 321 7.88 -16.19 -35.68
N HIS A 322 7.28 -15.35 -34.86
CA HIS A 322 7.75 -15.04 -33.50
C HIS A 322 7.43 -16.20 -32.56
N ALA A 323 6.20 -16.72 -32.54
CA ALA A 323 5.86 -17.94 -31.79
C ALA A 323 6.72 -19.16 -32.19
N ALA A 324 7.03 -19.32 -33.49
CA ALA A 324 7.96 -20.36 -33.97
C ALA A 324 9.40 -20.20 -33.45
N ALA A 325 9.77 -19.05 -32.89
CA ALA A 325 11.08 -18.76 -32.30
C ALA A 325 11.18 -19.10 -30.81
N ALA A 326 10.05 -19.39 -30.12
CA ALA A 326 10.07 -19.66 -28.69
C ALA A 326 10.94 -20.88 -28.35
N ASP A 327 11.70 -20.75 -27.27
CA ASP A 327 12.58 -21.80 -26.75
C ASP A 327 11.75 -23.03 -26.35
N GLY A 328 12.06 -24.17 -26.97
CA GLY A 328 11.30 -25.40 -26.76
C GLY A 328 9.92 -25.47 -27.45
N ALA A 329 9.56 -24.53 -28.35
CA ALA A 329 8.33 -24.66 -29.15
C ALA A 329 8.27 -26.01 -29.90
N ASP A 330 7.06 -26.44 -30.28
CA ASP A 330 6.81 -27.73 -30.93
C ASP A 330 6.84 -27.67 -32.47
N GLU A 331 6.56 -28.80 -33.12
CA GLU A 331 6.49 -28.92 -34.58
C GLU A 331 5.23 -28.25 -35.14
N GLU A 332 4.11 -28.26 -34.41
CA GLU A 332 2.89 -27.57 -34.82
C GLU A 332 3.10 -26.05 -34.85
N THR A 333 3.72 -25.46 -33.84
CA THR A 333 4.01 -24.01 -33.79
C THR A 333 4.97 -23.58 -34.90
N ARG A 334 5.90 -24.47 -35.29
CA ARG A 334 6.84 -24.22 -36.42
C ARG A 334 6.31 -24.60 -37.80
N THR A 335 5.07 -25.07 -37.92
CA THR A 335 4.46 -25.41 -39.21
C THR A 335 3.08 -24.75 -39.39
N ASP A 336 2.63 -24.66 -40.63
CA ASP A 336 1.25 -24.35 -40.98
C ASP A 336 0.73 -25.34 -42.02
N VAL A 337 -0.59 -25.57 -42.03
CA VAL A 337 -1.23 -26.54 -42.92
C VAL A 337 -2.42 -25.88 -43.62
N PHE A 338 -2.41 -25.87 -44.94
CA PHE A 338 -3.53 -25.36 -45.74
C PHE A 338 -3.96 -26.35 -46.82
N THR A 339 -5.22 -26.25 -47.24
CA THR A 339 -5.79 -27.14 -48.27
C THR A 339 -5.77 -26.47 -49.64
N VAL A 340 -5.32 -27.21 -50.64
CA VAL A 340 -5.45 -26.89 -52.06
C VAL A 340 -6.40 -27.89 -52.71
N THR A 341 -7.47 -27.40 -53.31
CA THR A 341 -8.48 -28.20 -53.99
C THR A 341 -8.19 -28.26 -55.49
N LEU A 342 -8.00 -29.47 -56.00
CA LEU A 342 -7.98 -29.76 -57.44
C LEU A 342 -9.43 -29.97 -57.90
N SER A 343 -9.77 -29.47 -59.09
CA SER A 343 -11.07 -29.69 -59.73
C SER A 343 -10.87 -30.05 -61.20
N ASP A 344 -11.56 -31.10 -61.67
CA ASP A 344 -11.61 -31.46 -63.09
C ASP A 344 -12.50 -30.51 -63.91
N ALA A 345 -12.86 -30.93 -65.14
CA ALA A 345 -13.80 -30.21 -66.00
C ALA A 345 -15.28 -30.59 -65.80
N ALA A 346 -15.59 -31.64 -65.01
CA ALA A 346 -16.94 -32.11 -64.72
C ALA A 346 -17.51 -31.53 -63.41
N GLY A 347 -16.63 -31.10 -62.49
CA GLY A 347 -16.94 -30.62 -61.15
C GLY A 347 -16.51 -31.54 -60.00
N ASN A 348 -15.81 -32.66 -60.28
CA ASN A 348 -15.25 -33.51 -59.23
C ASN A 348 -14.04 -32.82 -58.58
N THR A 349 -13.86 -33.00 -57.27
CA THR A 349 -12.78 -32.36 -56.53
C THR A 349 -12.05 -33.29 -55.56
N VAL A 350 -10.75 -33.04 -55.37
CA VAL A 350 -9.93 -33.64 -54.29
C VAL A 350 -9.25 -32.54 -53.49
N ALA A 351 -9.17 -32.73 -52.18
CA ALA A 351 -8.51 -31.82 -51.23
C ALA A 351 -7.11 -32.35 -50.91
N VAL A 352 -6.08 -31.54 -51.19
CA VAL A 352 -4.67 -31.86 -50.89
C VAL A 352 -4.19 -30.98 -49.73
N PRO A 353 -3.82 -31.54 -48.57
CA PRO A 353 -3.18 -30.79 -47.51
C PRO A 353 -1.73 -30.46 -47.91
N VAL A 354 -1.31 -29.22 -47.64
CA VAL A 354 0.04 -28.72 -47.86
C VAL A 354 0.59 -28.25 -46.52
N VAL A 355 1.60 -28.95 -46.02
CA VAL A 355 2.38 -28.55 -44.83
C VAL A 355 3.50 -27.60 -45.29
N VAL A 356 3.76 -26.55 -44.51
CA VAL A 356 4.81 -25.55 -44.78
C VAL A 356 5.52 -25.10 -43.51
N ASP A 357 6.85 -25.04 -43.57
CA ASP A 357 7.69 -24.65 -42.43
C ASP A 357 7.66 -23.14 -42.18
N ILE A 358 7.44 -22.73 -40.93
CA ILE A 358 7.52 -21.34 -40.51
C ILE A 358 8.94 -21.06 -40.03
N LEU A 359 9.75 -20.43 -40.89
CA LEU A 359 11.07 -19.95 -40.47
C LEU A 359 10.93 -18.95 -39.32
N PRO A 360 11.53 -19.21 -38.14
CA PRO A 360 11.43 -18.32 -36.98
C PRO A 360 11.92 -16.90 -37.25
N ARG A 361 11.51 -15.96 -36.39
CA ARG A 361 12.08 -14.62 -36.30
C ARG A 361 11.77 -13.99 -34.94
N ASN A 362 12.83 -13.72 -34.18
CA ASN A 362 12.83 -12.96 -32.94
C ASN A 362 13.70 -11.68 -33.08
N ALA A 363 13.52 -10.71 -32.18
CA ALA A 363 14.42 -9.59 -31.94
C ALA A 363 15.17 -9.82 -30.61
N THR A 364 16.50 -9.70 -30.60
CA THR A 364 17.27 -9.92 -29.36
C THR A 364 17.13 -8.75 -28.38
N PRO A 365 17.20 -8.97 -27.05
CA PRO A 365 17.05 -7.89 -26.07
C PRO A 365 18.10 -6.80 -26.24
N PHE A 366 17.72 -5.55 -25.98
CA PHE A 366 18.57 -4.37 -26.11
C PHE A 366 18.52 -3.51 -24.85
N GLY A 367 19.35 -2.47 -24.80
CA GLY A 367 19.35 -1.49 -23.71
C GLY A 367 19.83 -1.98 -22.33
N ALA A 368 20.08 -3.29 -22.18
CA ALA A 368 20.56 -3.92 -20.93
C ALA A 368 21.68 -3.11 -20.26
N ARG A 369 21.41 -2.70 -19.02
CA ARG A 369 22.27 -1.98 -18.08
C ARG A 369 21.99 -2.46 -16.66
N ALA A 370 22.93 -2.24 -15.75
CA ALA A 370 22.77 -2.50 -14.32
C ALA A 370 23.22 -1.27 -13.53
N ASP A 371 22.41 -0.84 -12.57
CA ASP A 371 22.71 0.26 -11.64
C ASP A 371 22.85 -0.33 -10.22
N VAL A 372 23.88 0.04 -9.46
CA VAL A 372 24.12 -0.47 -8.09
C VAL A 372 23.77 0.60 -7.06
N GLY A 373 23.07 0.22 -6.00
CA GLY A 373 22.82 1.08 -4.84
C GLY A 373 24.05 1.30 -3.95
N THR A 374 23.89 2.10 -2.90
CA THR A 374 24.88 2.15 -1.82
C THR A 374 24.77 0.87 -0.97
N GLY A 375 25.89 0.33 -0.48
CA GLY A 375 25.88 -0.76 0.49
C GLY A 375 25.49 -0.30 1.91
N SER A 376 25.06 -1.23 2.75
CA SER A 376 24.80 -1.00 4.18
C SER A 376 26.06 -1.17 5.04
N LEU A 377 26.34 -0.24 5.97
CA LEU A 377 27.39 -0.42 6.99
C LEU A 377 27.04 -1.56 7.96
N ALA A 378 25.75 -1.73 8.28
CA ALA A 378 25.30 -2.78 9.19
C ALA A 378 25.52 -4.17 8.57
N THR A 379 24.87 -4.42 7.42
CA THR A 379 24.77 -5.77 6.84
C THR A 379 25.75 -6.02 5.70
N GLY A 380 26.25 -4.96 5.05
CA GLY A 380 27.01 -5.05 3.81
C GLY A 380 26.15 -5.22 2.56
N LYS A 381 24.83 -5.43 2.70
CA LYS A 381 23.92 -5.68 1.57
C LYS A 381 23.81 -4.46 0.65
N THR A 382 23.52 -4.71 -0.62
CA THR A 382 23.05 -3.67 -1.56
C THR A 382 22.09 -4.24 -2.59
N VAL A 383 21.33 -3.35 -3.24
CA VAL A 383 20.39 -3.70 -4.32
C VAL A 383 21.00 -3.32 -5.67
N ILE A 384 20.90 -4.23 -6.64
CA ILE A 384 21.35 -4.06 -8.02
C ILE A 384 20.11 -4.05 -8.92
N ASP A 385 19.86 -2.98 -9.66
CA ASP A 385 18.71 -2.84 -10.56
C ASP A 385 19.15 -3.09 -12.01
N VAL A 386 18.69 -4.20 -12.61
CA VAL A 386 19.10 -4.64 -13.95
C VAL A 386 17.94 -4.48 -14.93
N ARG A 387 18.09 -3.57 -15.90
CA ARG A 387 17.02 -3.23 -16.86
C ARG A 387 17.45 -3.42 -18.30
N ALA A 388 16.63 -4.14 -19.05
CA ALA A 388 16.70 -4.34 -20.49
C ALA A 388 15.34 -4.11 -21.14
N TYR A 389 15.28 -4.13 -22.47
CA TYR A 389 14.07 -3.96 -23.26
C TYR A 389 14.07 -4.91 -24.44
N ASP A 390 12.89 -5.30 -24.92
CA ASP A 390 12.71 -5.96 -26.21
C ASP A 390 11.75 -5.18 -27.14
N PHE A 391 11.86 -5.40 -28.45
CA PHE A 391 11.08 -4.77 -29.51
C PHE A 391 9.81 -5.53 -29.90
N ASP A 392 9.83 -6.87 -29.92
CA ASP A 392 8.66 -7.70 -30.23
C ASP A 392 7.75 -7.86 -28.98
N ARG A 393 8.30 -7.53 -27.79
CA ARG A 393 7.72 -7.38 -26.43
C ARG A 393 7.67 -8.64 -25.59
N ASP A 394 8.73 -9.43 -25.66
CA ASP A 394 8.89 -10.60 -24.81
C ASP A 394 9.03 -10.31 -23.32
N THR A 395 8.63 -11.29 -22.51
CA THR A 395 8.88 -11.30 -21.07
C THR A 395 10.33 -11.64 -20.83
N LEU A 396 11.12 -10.65 -20.40
CA LEU A 396 12.53 -10.85 -20.12
C LEU A 396 12.75 -11.64 -18.82
N THR A 397 13.66 -12.59 -18.88
CA THR A 397 14.13 -13.40 -17.75
C THR A 397 15.60 -13.14 -17.48
N PHE A 398 16.02 -13.28 -16.23
CA PHE A 398 17.38 -12.98 -15.78
C PHE A 398 18.03 -14.22 -15.17
N THR A 399 19.28 -14.50 -15.53
CA THR A 399 20.12 -15.50 -14.86
C THR A 399 21.02 -14.79 -13.85
N VAL A 400 20.86 -15.16 -12.58
CA VAL A 400 21.69 -14.69 -11.47
C VAL A 400 23.10 -15.29 -11.59
N PRO A 401 24.18 -14.50 -11.45
CA PRO A 401 25.55 -15.02 -11.41
C PRO A 401 25.93 -15.58 -10.03
N ASP A 402 26.66 -16.69 -10.01
CA ASP A 402 27.39 -17.16 -8.83
C ASP A 402 28.59 -16.25 -8.50
N THR A 403 28.94 -16.14 -7.21
CA THR A 403 30.13 -15.42 -6.71
C THR A 403 30.68 -16.11 -5.45
N ASP A 404 31.97 -15.96 -5.17
CA ASP A 404 32.62 -16.44 -3.94
C ASP A 404 32.60 -15.40 -2.80
N LYS A 405 32.28 -14.14 -3.11
CA LYS A 405 32.29 -13.03 -2.13
C LYS A 405 30.97 -12.81 -1.42
N GLY A 406 29.86 -13.32 -1.94
CA GLY A 406 28.52 -13.10 -1.39
C GLY A 406 27.48 -14.06 -1.93
N THR A 407 26.21 -13.72 -1.73
CA THR A 407 25.06 -14.35 -2.37
C THR A 407 24.21 -13.31 -3.08
N LEU A 408 23.45 -13.73 -4.09
CA LEU A 408 22.44 -12.90 -4.74
C LEU A 408 21.06 -13.55 -4.61
N VAL A 409 20.05 -12.73 -4.37
CA VAL A 409 18.63 -13.10 -4.41
C VAL A 409 17.95 -12.25 -5.48
N ASP A 410 17.18 -12.90 -6.37
CA ASP A 410 16.29 -12.21 -7.32
C ASP A 410 15.02 -11.77 -6.57
N ASN A 411 14.68 -10.47 -6.65
CA ASN A 411 13.51 -9.90 -5.98
C ASN A 411 12.23 -10.02 -6.84
N GLY A 412 12.34 -10.51 -8.09
CA GLY A 412 11.22 -10.76 -9.00
C GLY A 412 10.76 -9.56 -9.84
N ASP A 413 11.37 -8.39 -9.65
CA ASP A 413 11.04 -7.13 -10.34
C ASP A 413 12.15 -6.61 -11.29
N GLY A 414 13.24 -7.39 -11.43
CA GLY A 414 14.47 -6.98 -12.12
C GLY A 414 15.55 -6.40 -11.20
N THR A 415 15.28 -6.32 -9.89
CA THR A 415 16.29 -6.00 -8.88
C THR A 415 16.82 -7.26 -8.17
N PHE A 416 18.09 -7.21 -7.75
CA PHE A 416 18.79 -8.30 -7.09
C PHE A 416 19.44 -7.82 -5.80
N THR A 417 19.21 -8.54 -4.71
CA THR A 417 19.81 -8.24 -3.41
C THR A 417 21.13 -8.99 -3.26
N TYR A 418 22.26 -8.27 -3.33
CA TYR A 418 23.59 -8.82 -3.06
C TYR A 418 23.91 -8.74 -1.56
N THR A 419 24.33 -9.86 -0.97
CA THR A 419 24.76 -9.96 0.43
C THR A 419 26.21 -10.47 0.50
N PRO A 420 27.21 -9.64 0.84
CA PRO A 420 28.59 -10.09 0.97
C PRO A 420 28.79 -10.98 2.19
N THR A 421 29.69 -11.96 2.07
CA THR A 421 30.14 -12.82 3.17
C THR A 421 30.95 -12.03 4.19
N ALA A 422 30.95 -12.47 5.45
CA ALA A 422 31.77 -11.87 6.52
C ALA A 422 33.26 -11.81 6.15
N ALA A 423 33.79 -12.86 5.53
CA ALA A 423 35.19 -12.93 5.08
C ALA A 423 35.49 -11.91 3.97
N ALA A 424 34.56 -11.65 3.04
CA ALA A 424 34.72 -10.62 2.03
C ALA A 424 34.70 -9.21 2.66
N ARG A 425 33.81 -8.96 3.63
CA ARG A 425 33.75 -7.68 4.36
C ARG A 425 35.01 -7.43 5.21
N GLU A 426 35.55 -8.46 5.86
CA GLU A 426 36.82 -8.40 6.59
C GLU A 426 37.99 -8.11 5.64
N ALA A 427 38.08 -8.82 4.52
CA ALA A 427 39.12 -8.61 3.50
C ALA A 427 39.06 -7.22 2.86
N ALA A 428 37.86 -6.65 2.66
CA ALA A 428 37.65 -5.29 2.19
C ALA A 428 38.07 -4.23 3.22
N GLY A 429 37.95 -4.52 4.53
CA GLY A 429 38.34 -3.62 5.62
C GLY A 429 39.83 -3.62 5.95
N ALA A 430 40.61 -4.56 5.41
CA ALA A 430 42.04 -4.70 5.70
C ALA A 430 42.84 -3.42 5.32
N PRO A 431 43.77 -2.93 6.18
CA PRO A 431 44.58 -1.76 5.87
C PRO A 431 45.38 -1.91 4.56
N GLY A 432 44.99 -1.14 3.54
CA GLY A 432 45.58 -1.23 2.19
C GLY A 432 45.02 -2.37 1.32
N ALA A 433 43.79 -2.81 1.57
CA ALA A 433 43.09 -3.81 0.78
C ALA A 433 43.15 -3.52 -0.74
N PRO A 434 43.44 -4.53 -1.59
CA PRO A 434 43.43 -4.36 -3.04
C PRO A 434 42.00 -4.25 -3.57
N ALA A 435 41.84 -3.62 -4.75
CA ALA A 435 40.54 -3.49 -5.41
C ALA A 435 39.79 -4.83 -5.59
N SER A 436 40.52 -5.95 -5.74
CA SER A 436 39.95 -7.30 -5.86
C SER A 436 39.32 -7.84 -4.57
N ALA A 437 39.55 -7.19 -3.41
CA ALA A 437 38.91 -7.48 -2.14
C ALA A 437 37.76 -6.50 -1.83
N THR A 438 37.90 -5.22 -2.21
CA THR A 438 36.87 -4.18 -2.00
C THR A 438 35.75 -4.18 -3.04
N THR A 439 35.83 -5.03 -4.06
CA THR A 439 34.90 -5.03 -5.20
C THR A 439 34.65 -6.45 -5.69
N ASP A 440 33.40 -6.74 -6.05
CA ASP A 440 32.97 -7.95 -6.75
C ASP A 440 32.44 -7.62 -8.15
N THR A 441 32.62 -8.52 -9.11
CA THR A 441 32.31 -8.26 -10.54
C THR A 441 31.32 -9.30 -11.05
N LEU A 442 30.05 -8.91 -11.13
CA LEU A 442 28.91 -9.78 -11.40
C LEU A 442 28.48 -9.65 -12.87
N THR A 443 28.10 -10.75 -13.53
CA THR A 443 27.63 -10.73 -14.92
C THR A 443 26.29 -11.43 -15.08
N PHE A 444 25.23 -10.63 -15.16
CA PHE A 444 23.86 -11.11 -15.41
C PHE A 444 23.66 -11.45 -16.88
N THR A 445 22.81 -12.45 -17.14
CA THR A 445 22.37 -12.81 -18.49
C THR A 445 20.87 -12.57 -18.62
N VAL A 446 20.45 -11.82 -19.63
CA VAL A 446 19.04 -11.54 -19.95
C VAL A 446 18.63 -12.39 -21.14
N SER A 447 17.49 -13.08 -21.05
CA SER A 447 16.89 -13.87 -22.15
C SER A 447 15.44 -13.46 -22.40
N ASP A 448 15.01 -13.48 -23.66
CA ASP A 448 13.62 -13.27 -24.08
C ASP A 448 12.79 -14.58 -24.18
N GLY A 449 13.41 -15.74 -23.94
CA GLY A 449 12.75 -17.05 -24.11
C GLY A 449 12.45 -17.41 -25.56
N HIS A 450 13.04 -16.69 -26.52
CA HIS A 450 12.94 -16.89 -27.96
C HIS A 450 14.35 -16.95 -28.59
N GLY A 451 15.30 -17.51 -27.85
CA GLY A 451 16.71 -17.66 -28.24
C GLY A 451 17.53 -16.36 -28.31
N GLY A 452 16.98 -15.20 -27.92
CA GLY A 452 17.70 -13.93 -27.91
C GLY A 452 18.25 -13.60 -26.52
N VAL A 453 19.57 -13.49 -26.43
CA VAL A 453 20.29 -13.37 -25.16
C VAL A 453 21.23 -12.17 -25.17
N ARG A 454 21.31 -11.44 -24.04
CA ARG A 454 22.24 -10.33 -23.85
C ARG A 454 22.76 -10.26 -22.41
N THR A 455 24.08 -10.12 -22.25
CA THR A 455 24.71 -10.01 -20.93
C THR A 455 24.90 -8.55 -20.49
N VAL A 456 25.06 -8.37 -19.17
CA VAL A 456 25.48 -7.10 -18.56
C VAL A 456 26.36 -7.40 -17.34
N THR A 457 27.53 -6.76 -17.30
CA THR A 457 28.51 -6.87 -16.21
C THR A 457 28.46 -5.62 -15.35
N VAL A 458 28.60 -5.78 -14.03
CA VAL A 458 28.56 -4.68 -13.06
C VAL A 458 29.54 -4.93 -11.91
N ASP A 459 30.20 -3.87 -11.46
CA ASP A 459 31.12 -3.90 -10.32
C ASP A 459 30.39 -3.39 -9.06
N VAL A 460 30.39 -4.22 -8.00
CA VAL A 460 29.70 -3.97 -6.74
C VAL A 460 30.73 -3.76 -5.63
N ALA A 461 30.61 -2.66 -4.87
CA ALA A 461 31.48 -2.40 -3.73
C ALA A 461 31.16 -3.35 -2.56
N VAL A 462 32.19 -4.00 -2.00
CA VAL A 462 32.07 -4.80 -0.78
C VAL A 462 32.27 -3.88 0.41
N THR A 463 31.18 -3.49 1.07
CA THR A 463 31.23 -2.61 2.24
C THR A 463 31.94 -3.31 3.40
N PRO A 464 33.04 -2.74 3.95
CA PRO A 464 33.76 -3.33 5.07
C PRO A 464 32.96 -3.24 6.38
N TYR A 465 33.49 -3.81 7.46
CA TYR A 465 33.03 -3.45 8.80
C TYR A 465 33.54 -2.04 9.19
N ALA A 466 32.76 -1.31 9.97
CA ALA A 466 33.15 -0.03 10.56
C ALA A 466 33.39 -0.17 12.07
N GLU A 467 34.22 0.71 12.62
CA GLU A 467 34.44 0.81 14.07
C GLU A 467 33.16 1.28 14.77
N ALA A 468 32.75 0.60 15.84
CA ALA A 468 31.46 0.80 16.49
C ALA A 468 31.57 1.56 17.83
N SER A 469 30.75 2.60 17.99
CA SER A 469 30.63 3.40 19.22
C SER A 469 29.42 2.97 20.06
N PRO A 470 29.47 3.02 21.40
CA PRO A 470 28.40 2.49 22.26
C PRO A 470 27.10 3.31 22.25
N SER A 471 27.14 4.57 21.79
CA SER A 471 26.02 5.51 21.88
C SER A 471 26.04 6.59 20.80
N ALA A 472 24.88 7.17 20.50
CA ALA A 472 24.67 8.29 19.60
C ALA A 472 24.48 9.62 20.37
N PRO A 473 24.88 10.78 19.82
CA PRO A 473 24.57 12.08 20.40
C PRO A 473 23.10 12.48 20.21
N GLY A 474 22.55 13.25 21.15
CA GLY A 474 21.19 13.78 21.11
C GLY A 474 20.16 12.84 21.76
N ARG A 475 18.92 13.33 21.90
CA ARG A 475 17.76 12.56 22.39
C ARG A 475 17.12 11.77 21.25
N ALA A 476 16.67 10.56 21.50
CA ALA A 476 15.97 9.73 20.52
C ALA A 476 14.64 10.36 20.08
N SER A 477 14.30 10.14 18.81
CA SER A 477 13.00 10.48 18.22
C SER A 477 12.18 9.22 17.96
N GLY A 478 11.90 8.47 19.02
CA GLY A 478 11.31 7.13 18.95
C GLY A 478 12.36 6.01 18.83
N PRO A 479 11.91 4.76 18.68
CA PRO A 479 12.78 3.57 18.66
C PRO A 479 13.64 3.49 17.40
N VAL A 480 14.48 2.45 17.33
CA VAL A 480 15.21 2.07 16.12
C VAL A 480 14.23 1.83 14.97
N VAL A 481 14.48 2.47 13.83
CA VAL A 481 13.77 2.19 12.58
C VAL A 481 14.51 1.09 11.82
N VAL A 482 13.82 -0.01 11.57
CA VAL A 482 14.38 -1.24 10.99
C VAL A 482 14.09 -1.30 9.48
N GLY A 483 15.11 -1.53 8.67
CA GLY A 483 14.98 -1.80 7.25
C GLY A 483 14.74 -3.27 6.92
N SER A 484 14.05 -3.53 5.80
CA SER A 484 13.84 -4.88 5.24
C SER A 484 15.13 -5.58 4.83
N ASP A 485 16.18 -4.81 4.52
CA ASP A 485 17.53 -5.30 4.29
C ASP A 485 18.27 -5.66 5.58
N GLY A 486 17.75 -5.25 6.75
CA GLY A 486 18.40 -5.37 8.05
C GLY A 486 19.30 -4.18 8.42
N THR A 487 19.23 -3.05 7.70
CA THR A 487 19.88 -1.81 8.15
C THR A 487 19.08 -1.19 9.30
N LEU A 488 19.77 -0.79 10.36
CA LEU A 488 19.19 -0.25 11.58
C LEU A 488 19.51 1.23 11.70
N TYR A 489 18.48 2.06 11.89
CA TYR A 489 18.63 3.52 12.00
C TYR A 489 18.06 4.04 13.31
N GLN A 490 18.86 4.72 14.13
CA GLN A 490 18.36 5.53 15.24
C GLN A 490 18.30 7.00 14.82
N VAL A 491 17.10 7.60 14.84
CA VAL A 491 16.95 9.05 14.69
C VAL A 491 17.14 9.70 16.07
N THR A 492 18.00 10.70 16.15
CA THR A 492 18.18 11.54 17.35
C THR A 492 18.06 13.02 17.00
N TYR A 493 17.97 13.88 18.02
CA TYR A 493 18.04 15.32 17.84
C TYR A 493 18.81 16.00 18.98
N ASP A 494 19.59 17.01 18.61
CA ASP A 494 20.34 17.86 19.52
C ASP A 494 19.36 18.81 20.23
N ILE A 495 19.48 18.96 21.55
CA ILE A 495 18.66 19.86 22.38
C ILE A 495 19.57 20.94 22.97
N ASP A 496 19.15 22.19 22.87
CA ASP A 496 19.78 23.33 23.54
C ASP A 496 19.44 23.32 25.04
N PRO A 497 20.43 23.29 25.96
CA PRO A 497 20.18 23.10 27.39
C PRO A 497 19.65 24.35 28.11
N GLU A 498 19.76 25.55 27.52
CA GLU A 498 19.23 26.79 28.11
C GLU A 498 17.75 27.00 27.75
N THR A 499 17.38 26.63 26.52
CA THR A 499 16.04 26.87 25.93
C THR A 499 15.19 25.61 25.78
N MET A 500 15.73 24.44 26.12
CA MET A 500 15.13 23.10 25.94
C MET A 500 14.57 22.85 24.53
N SER A 501 15.13 23.54 23.53
CA SER A 501 14.62 23.57 22.17
C SER A 501 15.47 22.70 21.23
N PRO A 502 14.85 21.99 20.26
CA PRO A 502 15.60 21.15 19.32
C PRO A 502 16.36 22.01 18.30
N THR A 503 17.67 21.78 18.16
CA THR A 503 18.56 22.60 17.31
C THR A 503 18.90 21.94 15.97
N GLY A 504 18.96 20.61 15.92
CA GLY A 504 19.19 19.85 14.70
C GLY A 504 18.87 18.36 14.88
N THR A 505 18.64 17.65 13.77
CA THR A 505 18.33 16.20 13.75
C THR A 505 19.57 15.42 13.29
N ARG A 506 19.73 14.18 13.74
CA ARG A 506 20.76 13.26 13.26
C ARG A 506 20.17 11.88 13.00
N VAL A 507 20.85 11.10 12.17
CA VAL A 507 20.58 9.67 12.01
C VAL A 507 21.86 8.92 12.32
N SER A 508 21.78 7.88 13.14
CA SER A 508 22.88 6.95 13.40
C SER A 508 22.54 5.59 12.82
N ILE A 509 23.49 4.98 12.10
CA ILE A 509 23.38 3.61 11.60
C ILE A 509 23.98 2.67 12.64
N LEU A 510 23.27 1.60 12.97
CA LEU A 510 23.65 0.67 14.02
C LEU A 510 24.13 -0.68 13.47
N ASP A 511 24.97 -1.37 14.23
CA ASP A 511 25.18 -2.80 14.08
C ASP A 511 24.07 -3.63 14.76
N LYS A 512 24.11 -4.95 14.56
CA LYS A 512 23.16 -5.92 15.15
C LYS A 512 23.16 -5.97 16.69
N ASP A 513 24.12 -5.32 17.35
CA ASP A 513 24.23 -5.25 18.81
C ASP A 513 23.81 -3.86 19.32
N GLY A 514 23.24 -3.01 18.46
CA GLY A 514 22.75 -1.67 18.78
C GLY A 514 23.82 -0.57 18.76
N LYS A 515 25.07 -0.87 18.41
CA LYS A 515 26.18 0.10 18.47
C LYS A 515 26.26 0.95 17.19
N VAL A 516 26.64 2.20 17.34
CA VAL A 516 26.71 3.20 16.27
C VAL A 516 27.93 2.95 15.37
N LEU A 517 27.69 2.61 14.10
CA LEU A 517 28.71 2.47 13.05
C LEU A 517 29.01 3.79 12.34
N ALA A 518 28.02 4.68 12.25
CA ALA A 518 28.14 6.03 11.71
C ALA A 518 27.02 6.93 12.23
N THR A 519 27.26 8.24 12.31
CA THR A 519 26.23 9.25 12.59
C THR A 519 26.34 10.37 11.55
N THR A 520 25.21 10.87 11.06
CA THR A 520 25.17 11.97 10.09
C THR A 520 25.66 13.29 10.69
N ASP A 521 26.11 14.19 9.81
CA ASP A 521 26.08 15.63 10.08
C ASP A 521 24.67 16.08 10.53
N SER A 522 24.60 17.25 11.18
CA SER A 522 23.34 17.78 11.72
C SER A 522 22.38 18.20 10.59
N ILE A 523 21.29 17.46 10.45
CA ILE A 523 20.21 17.66 9.49
C ILE A 523 19.31 18.79 9.97
N ALA A 524 19.01 19.72 9.07
CA ALA A 524 18.23 20.92 9.36
C ALA A 524 16.80 20.63 9.86
N GLY A 525 16.42 21.24 10.98
CA GLY A 525 15.10 21.10 11.60
C GLY A 525 15.10 20.09 12.75
N SER A 526 13.92 19.90 13.38
CA SER A 526 13.66 18.81 14.34
C SER A 526 12.89 17.68 13.65
N PRO A 527 12.96 16.44 14.16
CA PRO A 527 11.97 15.43 13.80
C PRO A 527 10.62 15.77 14.45
N LEU A 528 9.57 15.00 14.12
CA LEU A 528 8.23 15.13 14.71
C LEU A 528 7.56 13.76 14.80
N GLU A 529 6.85 13.52 15.90
CA GLU A 529 6.02 12.32 16.14
C GLU A 529 4.91 12.19 15.09
N GLN A 530 4.41 13.31 14.55
CA GLN A 530 3.41 13.31 13.46
C GLN A 530 4.01 12.98 12.08
N ALA A 531 5.33 12.77 11.97
CA ALA A 531 5.99 12.34 10.74
C ALA A 531 7.26 11.53 11.04
N PRO A 532 7.12 10.31 11.59
CA PRO A 532 8.25 9.44 11.90
C PRO A 532 9.04 9.11 10.62
N ALA A 533 10.32 8.77 10.79
CA ALA A 533 11.14 8.34 9.67
C ALA A 533 10.76 6.92 9.22
N VAL A 534 10.75 6.68 7.92
CA VAL A 534 10.28 5.41 7.32
C VAL A 534 11.38 4.85 6.42
N VAL A 535 11.78 3.61 6.64
CA VAL A 535 12.68 2.90 5.70
C VAL A 535 11.88 2.47 4.48
N ARG A 536 12.43 2.74 3.30
CA ARG A 536 11.84 2.41 2.00
C ARG A 536 12.28 1.00 1.55
N PRO A 537 11.62 0.40 0.54
CA PRO A 537 12.01 -0.93 0.03
C PRO A 537 13.46 -1.06 -0.46
N ASP A 538 14.13 0.06 -0.78
CA ASP A 538 15.55 0.11 -1.15
C ASP A 538 16.53 0.17 0.06
N GLY A 539 16.04 -0.04 1.28
CA GLY A 539 16.82 -0.02 2.53
C GLY A 539 17.16 1.39 3.05
N SER A 540 16.86 2.45 2.30
CA SER A 540 17.17 3.83 2.71
C SER A 540 16.08 4.44 3.59
N LEU A 541 16.51 5.25 4.56
CA LEU A 541 15.60 5.96 5.47
C LEU A 541 15.10 7.27 4.83
N LEU A 542 13.78 7.42 4.68
CA LEU A 542 13.16 8.71 4.41
C LEU A 542 12.88 9.42 5.74
N LEU A 543 13.57 10.54 5.96
CA LEU A 543 13.41 11.40 7.13
C LEU A 543 12.64 12.67 6.75
N THR A 544 11.63 12.98 7.55
CA THR A 544 10.90 14.25 7.52
C THR A 544 11.28 15.07 8.74
N THR A 545 11.79 16.30 8.54
CA THR A 545 12.05 17.26 9.62
C THR A 545 11.25 18.53 9.43
N TYR A 546 11.01 19.28 10.50
CA TYR A 546 10.30 20.55 10.46
C TYR A 546 11.18 21.69 11.00
N ARG A 547 11.08 22.87 10.38
CA ARG A 547 11.72 24.10 10.84
C ARG A 547 10.67 25.17 11.09
N THR A 548 10.26 25.29 12.35
CA THR A 548 9.25 26.23 12.86
C THR A 548 9.50 27.68 12.44
N SER A 549 10.74 28.16 12.54
CA SER A 549 11.14 29.52 12.14
C SER A 549 10.91 29.86 10.67
N THR A 550 10.68 28.85 9.83
CA THR A 550 10.39 29.00 8.38
C THR A 550 9.06 28.35 7.96
N ASN A 551 8.28 27.80 8.90
CA ASN A 551 7.05 27.04 8.64
C ASN A 551 7.20 26.06 7.45
N THR A 552 8.29 25.29 7.48
CA THR A 552 8.75 24.47 6.35
C THR A 552 9.13 23.07 6.82
N THR A 553 8.51 22.07 6.20
CA THR A 553 8.88 20.65 6.25
C THR A 553 10.01 20.40 5.26
N ILE A 554 11.10 19.76 5.69
CA ILE A 554 12.24 19.33 4.88
C ILE A 554 12.17 17.80 4.72
N ILE A 555 12.54 17.29 3.55
CA ILE A 555 12.49 15.86 3.24
C ILE A 555 13.85 15.43 2.71
N SER A 556 14.43 14.43 3.38
CA SER A 556 15.76 13.88 3.09
C SER A 556 15.72 12.36 3.04
N ILE A 557 16.58 11.78 2.21
CA ILE A 557 16.93 10.36 2.22
C ILE A 557 18.29 10.22 2.91
N ILE A 558 18.43 9.19 3.74
CA ILE A 558 19.70 8.76 4.33
C ILE A 558 19.95 7.34 3.84
N ASP A 559 21.09 7.09 3.20
CA ASP A 559 21.48 5.76 2.73
C ASP A 559 22.13 4.91 3.83
N GLY A 560 22.45 3.65 3.49
CA GLY A 560 23.10 2.71 4.41
C GLY A 560 24.55 3.05 4.80
N GLN A 561 25.12 4.18 4.36
CA GLN A 561 26.43 4.71 4.79
C GLN A 561 26.30 6.01 5.59
N GLY A 562 25.10 6.60 5.69
CA GLY A 562 24.88 7.90 6.32
C GLY A 562 24.93 9.07 5.34
N GLY A 563 24.93 8.81 4.03
CA GLY A 563 24.85 9.83 2.99
C GLY A 563 23.49 10.52 2.98
N VAL A 564 23.44 11.79 3.42
CA VAL A 564 22.19 12.57 3.50
C VAL A 564 21.93 13.32 2.19
N THR A 565 20.88 12.92 1.46
CA THR A 565 20.40 13.62 0.25
C THR A 565 19.06 14.31 0.53
N ARG A 566 19.05 15.65 0.59
CA ARG A 566 17.80 16.41 0.67
C ARG A 566 17.09 16.44 -0.68
N ILE A 567 15.95 15.75 -0.78
CA ILE A 567 15.17 15.61 -2.02
C ILE A 567 14.08 16.67 -2.18
N GLY A 568 13.68 17.36 -1.11
CA GLY A 568 12.65 18.39 -1.22
C GLY A 568 12.37 19.24 0.02
N THR A 569 11.28 20.00 -0.06
CA THR A 569 10.69 20.80 1.02
C THR A 569 9.21 21.07 0.71
N ALA A 570 8.37 21.12 1.74
CA ALA A 570 6.97 21.55 1.68
C ALA A 570 6.69 22.65 2.72
N VAL A 571 5.68 23.49 2.47
CA VAL A 571 5.23 24.52 3.42
C VAL A 571 4.23 23.91 4.38
N GLY A 572 4.26 24.33 5.64
CA GLY A 572 3.46 23.75 6.72
C GLY A 572 4.25 22.79 7.60
N GLN A 573 3.68 22.46 8.75
CA GLN A 573 4.11 21.37 9.63
C GLN A 573 3.42 20.08 9.18
N PRO A 574 4.06 18.89 9.28
CA PRO A 574 3.36 17.60 9.16
C PRO A 574 2.26 17.45 10.21
N THR A 575 1.19 16.72 9.88
CA THR A 575 -0.01 16.61 10.73
C THR A 575 -0.55 15.21 10.94
N GLU A 576 -0.17 14.26 10.09
CA GLU A 576 -0.63 12.86 10.10
C GLU A 576 0.56 11.98 9.65
N PRO A 577 0.66 10.72 10.09
CA PRO A 577 1.87 9.92 9.95
C PRO A 577 2.23 9.67 8.48
N VAL A 578 3.50 9.41 8.24
CA VAL A 578 4.03 9.14 6.90
C VAL A 578 3.42 7.84 6.36
N THR A 579 2.57 7.93 5.34
CA THR A 579 1.91 6.77 4.73
C THR A 579 2.73 6.26 3.54
N MET A 580 3.15 5.00 3.56
CA MET A 580 3.87 4.37 2.45
C MET A 580 2.97 3.35 1.74
N ALA A 581 2.90 3.43 0.41
CA ALA A 581 2.30 2.39 -0.42
C ALA A 581 3.29 1.22 -0.60
N PRO A 582 2.80 -0.02 -0.83
CA PRO A 582 3.63 -1.20 -1.12
C PRO A 582 4.68 -1.00 -2.23
N ASN A 583 4.43 -0.13 -3.20
CA ASN A 583 5.38 0.21 -4.28
C ASN A 583 6.39 1.32 -3.91
N GLY A 584 6.62 1.58 -2.62
CA GLY A 584 7.60 2.56 -2.13
C GLY A 584 7.24 4.02 -2.37
N VAL A 585 6.02 4.33 -2.83
CA VAL A 585 5.51 5.70 -2.92
C VAL A 585 5.11 6.18 -1.52
N VAL A 586 5.71 7.27 -1.07
CA VAL A 586 5.52 7.81 0.29
C VAL A 586 4.70 9.11 0.24
N PHE A 587 3.80 9.27 1.19
CA PHE A 587 2.95 10.44 1.35
C PHE A 587 3.13 11.10 2.72
N VAL A 588 3.12 12.43 2.74
CA VAL A 588 3.16 13.25 3.96
C VAL A 588 2.11 14.36 3.82
N ARG A 589 1.22 14.50 4.81
CA ARG A 589 0.29 15.64 4.87
C ARG A 589 0.90 16.76 5.69
N THR A 590 0.89 17.99 5.17
CA THR A 590 1.30 19.18 5.92
C THR A 590 0.18 20.23 6.00
N ALA A 591 0.05 20.91 7.14
CA ALA A 591 -0.88 22.02 7.35
C ALA A 591 -0.12 23.34 7.54
N GLN A 592 -0.56 24.39 6.85
CA GLN A 592 0.02 25.72 6.99
C GLN A 592 -0.68 26.53 8.09
N PHE A 593 -0.07 26.60 9.28
CA PHE A 593 -0.49 27.52 10.34
C PHE A 593 -0.25 29.00 9.95
N PRO A 594 -1.13 29.95 10.35
CA PRO A 594 -0.95 31.38 10.08
C PRO A 594 0.19 31.96 10.94
N SER A 595 1.26 32.42 10.29
CA SER A 595 2.48 32.88 10.96
C SER A 595 2.43 34.38 11.29
N GLY A 596 1.88 34.71 12.46
CA GLY A 596 2.03 36.02 13.10
C GLY A 596 0.74 36.86 13.18
N PRO A 597 0.65 37.78 14.17
CA PRO A 597 -0.54 38.59 14.40
C PRO A 597 -0.84 39.48 13.20
N GLY A 598 -2.05 39.34 12.64
CA GLY A 598 -2.52 40.10 11.48
C GLY A 598 -2.27 39.46 10.11
N THR A 599 -1.59 38.30 10.03
CA THR A 599 -1.47 37.58 8.76
C THR A 599 -2.75 36.79 8.43
N SER A 600 -3.59 37.33 7.54
CA SER A 600 -4.80 36.68 7.04
C SER A 600 -4.53 35.54 6.03
N GLY A 601 -3.41 34.83 6.20
CA GLY A 601 -3.06 33.65 5.42
C GLY A 601 -4.00 32.50 5.78
N LEU A 602 -5.02 32.28 4.93
CA LEU A 602 -6.00 31.21 5.13
C LEU A 602 -5.27 29.85 5.27
N PRO A 603 -5.49 29.10 6.37
CA PRO A 603 -4.83 27.82 6.57
C PRO A 603 -5.22 26.85 5.46
N GLY A 604 -4.25 26.07 5.00
CA GLY A 604 -4.42 25.18 3.86
C GLY A 604 -3.50 23.98 3.94
N ASP A 605 -4.13 22.82 3.91
CA ASP A 605 -3.52 21.51 3.94
C ASP A 605 -2.99 21.13 2.56
N ARG A 606 -1.91 20.36 2.57
CA ARG A 606 -1.18 19.90 1.40
C ARG A 606 -0.93 18.41 1.54
N LEU A 607 -1.01 17.73 0.41
CA LEU A 607 -0.53 16.35 0.28
C LEU A 607 0.81 16.41 -0.46
N VAL A 608 1.87 15.94 0.18
CA VAL A 608 3.17 15.69 -0.45
C VAL A 608 3.19 14.23 -0.88
N ARG A 609 3.67 13.96 -2.10
CA ARG A 609 3.98 12.62 -2.60
C ARG A 609 5.45 12.57 -3.00
N ILE A 610 6.18 11.59 -2.49
CA ILE A 610 7.54 11.22 -2.88
C ILE A 610 7.43 9.90 -3.66
N SER A 611 8.05 9.80 -4.84
CA SER A 611 8.15 8.51 -5.55
C SER A 611 9.35 7.69 -5.10
N ALA A 612 9.40 6.41 -5.47
CA ALA A 612 10.59 5.57 -5.27
C ALA A 612 11.85 6.23 -5.85
N GLU A 613 11.75 6.84 -7.05
CA GLU A 613 12.83 7.60 -7.70
C GLU A 613 12.96 9.04 -7.16
N ASN A 614 12.59 9.27 -5.90
CA ASN A 614 12.78 10.51 -5.13
C ASN A 614 12.08 11.78 -5.68
N ASN A 615 11.11 11.65 -6.59
CA ASN A 615 10.41 12.81 -7.15
C ASN A 615 9.34 13.34 -6.19
N VAL A 616 9.64 14.45 -5.50
CA VAL A 616 8.71 15.15 -4.61
C VAL A 616 7.70 16.01 -5.41
N ARG A 617 6.41 15.81 -5.17
CA ARG A 617 5.30 16.67 -5.66
C ARG A 617 4.40 17.11 -4.52
N VAL A 618 3.92 18.35 -4.57
CA VAL A 618 3.08 18.95 -3.52
C VAL A 618 1.75 19.43 -4.12
N TYR A 619 0.65 18.84 -3.64
CA TYR A 619 -0.72 19.16 -4.03
C TYR A 619 -1.40 20.02 -2.96
N ARG A 620 -2.39 20.84 -3.35
CA ARG A 620 -3.26 21.56 -2.41
C ARG A 620 -4.54 20.76 -2.17
N VAL A 621 -4.90 20.54 -0.90
CA VAL A 621 -6.15 19.87 -0.51
C VAL A 621 -7.27 20.88 -0.24
N GLY A 622 -6.92 22.06 0.29
CA GLY A 622 -7.87 23.00 0.88
C GLY A 622 -7.78 22.89 2.39
N ARG A 623 -8.90 22.83 3.11
CA ARG A 623 -8.92 22.29 4.49
C ARG A 623 -9.39 20.84 4.38
N ALA A 624 -8.54 19.86 4.72
CA ALA A 624 -8.99 18.47 4.70
C ALA A 624 -10.07 18.25 5.77
N GLY A 625 -10.97 17.31 5.51
CA GLY A 625 -12.10 16.99 6.38
C GLY A 625 -12.19 15.50 6.74
N GLY A 626 -11.15 14.75 6.39
CA GLY A 626 -11.02 13.30 6.50
C GLY A 626 -9.56 12.91 6.25
N GLY A 627 -9.23 11.65 6.48
CA GLY A 627 -7.86 11.13 6.41
C GLY A 627 -7.37 10.84 4.98
N LEU A 628 -6.14 10.32 4.89
CA LEU A 628 -5.50 9.94 3.64
C LEU A 628 -5.67 8.44 3.36
N ALA A 629 -6.39 8.11 2.29
CA ALA A 629 -6.53 6.74 1.81
C ALA A 629 -5.51 6.46 0.70
N VAL A 630 -4.59 5.51 0.91
CA VAL A 630 -3.53 5.14 -0.05
C VAL A 630 -3.76 3.72 -0.58
N ALA A 631 -3.70 3.55 -1.91
CA ALA A 631 -3.92 2.28 -2.58
C ALA A 631 -2.60 1.54 -2.89
N PRO A 632 -2.61 0.21 -3.11
CA PRO A 632 -1.42 -0.58 -3.41
C PRO A 632 -0.59 -0.09 -4.61
N ASP A 633 -1.23 0.53 -5.60
CA ASP A 633 -0.57 1.10 -6.78
C ASP A 633 0.13 2.46 -6.52
N GLY A 634 0.06 2.99 -5.30
CA GLY A 634 0.58 4.32 -4.98
C GLY A 634 -0.32 5.47 -5.46
N SER A 635 -1.60 5.19 -5.78
CA SER A 635 -2.65 6.19 -5.80
C SER A 635 -3.03 6.62 -4.39
N ALA A 636 -3.52 7.85 -4.23
CA ALA A 636 -4.01 8.35 -2.94
C ALA A 636 -5.21 9.28 -3.09
N TYR A 637 -6.10 9.23 -2.10
CA TYR A 637 -7.36 9.96 -2.05
C TYR A 637 -7.51 10.66 -0.70
N ILE A 638 -7.82 11.96 -0.71
CA ILE A 638 -8.08 12.73 0.52
C ILE A 638 -9.29 13.64 0.34
N VAL A 639 -10.19 13.62 1.33
CA VAL A 639 -11.41 14.44 1.33
C VAL A 639 -11.11 15.81 1.91
N GLY A 640 -11.50 16.87 1.20
CA GLY A 640 -11.27 18.23 1.64
C GLY A 640 -12.35 19.22 1.22
N THR A 641 -12.22 20.44 1.72
CA THR A 641 -13.08 21.57 1.44
C THR A 641 -12.26 22.69 0.83
N SER A 642 -12.75 23.26 -0.28
CA SER A 642 -12.11 24.40 -0.92
C SER A 642 -12.18 25.65 -0.03
N LEU A 643 -11.40 26.69 -0.38
CA LEU A 643 -11.44 28.00 0.29
C LEU A 643 -12.84 28.67 0.27
N PHE A 644 -13.77 28.18 -0.55
CA PHE A 644 -15.16 28.65 -0.63
C PHE A 644 -16.15 27.64 -0.02
N GLY A 645 -15.68 26.69 0.79
CA GLY A 645 -16.50 25.70 1.49
C GLY A 645 -17.07 24.58 0.61
N THR A 646 -16.70 24.50 -0.68
CA THR A 646 -17.19 23.42 -1.55
C THR A 646 -16.44 22.11 -1.25
N PRO A 647 -17.11 21.01 -0.88
CA PRO A 647 -16.45 19.73 -0.62
C PRO A 647 -15.97 19.06 -1.90
N SER A 648 -14.83 18.37 -1.82
CA SER A 648 -14.15 17.75 -2.96
C SER A 648 -13.17 16.66 -2.50
N VAL A 649 -12.90 15.69 -3.37
CA VAL A 649 -11.80 14.72 -3.19
C VAL A 649 -10.64 15.13 -4.08
N LEU A 650 -9.44 15.20 -3.50
CA LEU A 650 -8.20 15.17 -4.29
C LEU A 650 -7.85 13.69 -4.55
N ALA A 651 -7.91 13.28 -5.82
CA ALA A 651 -7.45 11.97 -6.27
C ALA A 651 -6.10 12.10 -6.99
N VAL A 652 -5.08 11.44 -6.48
CA VAL A 652 -3.73 11.34 -7.05
C VAL A 652 -3.55 9.92 -7.56
N GLY A 653 -3.20 9.74 -8.83
CA GLY A 653 -2.91 8.44 -9.44
C GLY A 653 -1.47 7.98 -9.24
N PRO A 654 -1.12 6.76 -9.70
CA PRO A 654 0.12 6.09 -9.33
C PRO A 654 1.37 6.84 -9.81
N THR A 655 1.30 7.48 -10.98
CA THR A 655 2.36 8.32 -11.57
C THR A 655 2.37 9.77 -11.07
N GLY A 656 1.56 10.08 -10.04
CA GLY A 656 1.38 11.42 -9.50
C GLY A 656 0.62 12.38 -10.43
N THR A 657 -0.23 11.88 -11.33
CA THR A 657 -1.27 12.69 -11.98
C THR A 657 -2.36 13.00 -10.95
N SER A 658 -2.93 14.19 -10.93
CA SER A 658 -3.93 14.56 -9.91
C SER A 658 -5.19 15.19 -10.49
N ARG A 659 -6.35 14.88 -9.90
CA ARG A 659 -7.65 15.46 -10.23
C ARG A 659 -8.40 15.86 -8.95
N MET A 660 -8.92 17.09 -8.92
CA MET A 660 -9.90 17.50 -7.91
C MET A 660 -11.30 17.13 -8.38
N VAL A 661 -12.08 16.48 -7.52
CA VAL A 661 -13.41 15.92 -7.84
C VAL A 661 -14.43 16.55 -6.90
N SER A 662 -15.28 17.45 -7.43
CA SER A 662 -16.31 18.13 -6.63
C SER A 662 -17.40 17.16 -6.16
N LEU A 663 -17.74 17.24 -4.88
CA LEU A 663 -18.87 16.53 -4.29
C LEU A 663 -20.16 17.36 -4.41
N PRO A 664 -21.35 16.78 -4.17
CA PRO A 664 -22.62 17.51 -4.28
C PRO A 664 -22.70 18.74 -3.36
N LEU A 665 -23.37 19.79 -3.83
CA LEU A 665 -23.71 20.92 -2.96
C LEU A 665 -24.66 20.46 -1.84
N GLY A 666 -24.42 20.92 -0.62
CA GLY A 666 -25.16 20.48 0.57
C GLY A 666 -24.62 19.20 1.21
N THR A 667 -23.52 18.62 0.72
CA THR A 667 -22.78 17.58 1.46
C THR A 667 -22.16 18.19 2.73
N VAL A 668 -22.82 17.96 3.86
CA VAL A 668 -22.25 18.12 5.21
C VAL A 668 -21.68 16.77 5.65
N THR A 669 -20.52 16.78 6.30
CA THR A 669 -19.78 15.57 6.74
C THR A 669 -19.79 14.43 5.69
N PRO A 670 -19.04 14.56 4.58
CA PRO A 670 -18.76 13.39 3.75
C PRO A 670 -18.09 12.30 4.60
N ASN A 671 -18.33 11.03 4.27
CA ASN A 671 -17.51 9.94 4.79
C ASN A 671 -16.08 10.05 4.22
N ASP A 672 -15.15 9.34 4.80
CA ASP A 672 -13.82 9.13 4.24
C ASP A 672 -13.85 8.22 3.00
N VAL A 673 -12.77 8.29 2.21
CA VAL A 673 -12.51 7.35 1.12
C VAL A 673 -11.88 6.10 1.71
N VAL A 674 -12.34 4.93 1.28
CA VAL A 674 -11.86 3.63 1.77
C VAL A 674 -11.29 2.84 0.60
N VAL A 675 -10.17 2.15 0.78
CA VAL A 675 -9.55 1.33 -0.29
C VAL A 675 -10.08 -0.10 -0.18
N GLY A 676 -10.65 -0.62 -1.27
CA GLY A 676 -11.01 -2.04 -1.37
C GLY A 676 -9.79 -2.92 -1.64
N GLN A 677 -9.88 -4.23 -1.39
CA GLN A 677 -8.79 -5.17 -1.73
C GLN A 677 -8.52 -5.25 -3.25
N ASP A 678 -9.43 -4.75 -4.10
CA ASP A 678 -9.21 -4.52 -5.53
C ASP A 678 -8.34 -3.29 -5.87
N GLY A 679 -7.83 -2.59 -4.84
CA GLY A 679 -7.01 -1.38 -4.96
C GLY A 679 -7.78 -0.12 -5.37
N ARG A 680 -9.11 -0.18 -5.52
CA ARG A 680 -9.93 0.99 -5.88
C ARG A 680 -10.33 1.78 -4.64
N GLY A 681 -10.43 3.10 -4.77
CA GLY A 681 -10.95 3.97 -3.72
C GLY A 681 -12.47 4.07 -3.78
N TYR A 682 -13.16 4.00 -2.65
CA TYR A 682 -14.62 4.03 -2.53
C TYR A 682 -15.07 5.14 -1.60
N LEU A 683 -15.97 6.00 -2.08
CA LEU A 683 -16.54 7.08 -1.28
C LEU A 683 -18.06 7.14 -1.45
N THR A 684 -18.76 7.29 -0.33
CA THR A 684 -20.22 7.30 -0.24
C THR A 684 -20.72 8.65 0.27
N VAL A 685 -21.56 9.32 -0.50
CA VAL A 685 -21.98 10.70 -0.20
C VAL A 685 -23.50 10.87 -0.29
N ALA A 686 -24.12 11.37 0.77
CA ALA A 686 -25.53 11.72 0.79
C ALA A 686 -25.87 12.78 -0.27
N ARG A 687 -26.91 12.52 -1.08
CA ARG A 687 -27.47 13.46 -2.04
C ARG A 687 -29.00 13.53 -1.89
N LYS A 688 -29.48 14.61 -1.29
CA LYS A 688 -30.91 14.91 -1.24
C LYS A 688 -31.37 15.54 -2.55
N THR A 689 -32.36 14.94 -3.19
CA THR A 689 -32.98 15.42 -4.44
C THR A 689 -34.49 15.53 -4.23
N PHE A 690 -34.98 16.76 -4.06
CA PHE A 690 -36.33 17.05 -3.56
C PHE A 690 -36.62 16.36 -2.21
N SER A 691 -37.64 15.51 -2.14
CA SER A 691 -38.01 14.72 -0.95
C SER A 691 -37.19 13.46 -0.76
N THR A 692 -36.54 12.95 -1.81
CA THR A 692 -35.83 11.67 -1.79
C THR A 692 -34.35 11.87 -1.43
N THR A 693 -33.81 10.98 -0.60
CA THR A 693 -32.37 10.92 -0.32
C THR A 693 -31.80 9.65 -0.95
N VAL A 694 -30.74 9.82 -1.74
CA VAL A 694 -29.94 8.73 -2.31
C VAL A 694 -28.49 8.91 -1.91
N THR A 695 -27.71 7.84 -1.94
CA THR A 695 -26.27 7.88 -1.69
C THR A 695 -25.53 7.74 -3.02
N ARG A 696 -24.61 8.66 -3.30
CA ARG A 696 -23.67 8.52 -4.42
C ARG A 696 -22.49 7.68 -3.99
N VAL A 697 -22.23 6.62 -4.76
CA VAL A 697 -21.02 5.80 -4.68
C VAL A 697 -20.06 6.30 -5.75
N TYR A 698 -18.94 6.88 -5.33
CA TYR A 698 -17.80 7.20 -6.17
C TYR A 698 -16.81 6.04 -6.08
N THR A 699 -16.43 5.47 -7.23
CA THR A 699 -15.37 4.46 -7.32
C THR A 699 -14.20 5.05 -8.11
N PHE A 700 -13.04 5.14 -7.48
CA PHE A 700 -11.83 5.77 -7.99
C PHE A 700 -10.83 4.74 -8.53
N THR A 701 -10.11 5.13 -9.58
CA THR A 701 -9.01 4.34 -10.15
C THR A 701 -7.97 5.32 -10.68
N GLY A 702 -6.82 5.39 -10.02
CA GLY A 702 -5.87 6.49 -10.22
C GLY A 702 -6.52 7.85 -9.97
N SER A 703 -6.22 8.83 -10.83
CA SER A 703 -6.89 10.15 -10.81
C SER A 703 -8.27 10.18 -11.51
N SER A 704 -8.88 9.03 -11.80
CA SER A 704 -10.20 8.90 -12.43
C SER A 704 -11.27 8.38 -11.45
N ASN A 705 -12.55 8.52 -11.79
CA ASN A 705 -13.66 7.91 -11.05
C ASN A 705 -14.90 7.67 -11.92
N THR A 706 -15.70 6.70 -11.50
CA THR A 706 -17.10 6.53 -11.89
C THR A 706 -18.03 6.89 -10.73
N VAL A 707 -19.31 7.17 -11.02
CA VAL A 707 -20.32 7.49 -10.01
C VAL A 707 -21.58 6.67 -10.26
N ARG A 708 -22.08 5.99 -9.22
CA ARG A 708 -23.34 5.24 -9.18
C ARG A 708 -24.22 5.77 -8.02
N GLU A 709 -25.50 5.42 -7.96
CA GLU A 709 -26.41 5.84 -6.88
C GLU A 709 -27.14 4.63 -6.26
N ILE A 710 -27.27 4.62 -4.92
CA ILE A 710 -27.92 3.58 -4.10
C ILE A 710 -28.99 4.22 -3.19
N PRO A 711 -30.02 3.48 -2.71
CA PRO A 711 -31.11 4.09 -1.93
C PRO A 711 -30.66 4.59 -0.55
N GLY A 712 -31.42 5.54 0.02
CA GLY A 712 -31.22 6.04 1.38
C GLY A 712 -30.04 7.01 1.56
N ALA A 713 -29.90 7.53 2.78
CA ALA A 713 -28.71 8.25 3.23
C ALA A 713 -27.66 7.24 3.75
N PRO A 714 -26.34 7.48 3.58
CA PRO A 714 -25.33 6.59 4.13
C PRO A 714 -25.28 6.75 5.65
N VAL A 715 -25.23 5.64 6.37
CA VAL A 715 -24.90 5.66 7.80
C VAL A 715 -23.41 5.38 8.00
N ARG A 716 -22.89 5.67 9.19
CA ARG A 716 -21.49 5.40 9.58
C ARG A 716 -21.30 3.92 9.97
N ALA A 717 -21.55 3.05 9.00
CA ALA A 717 -21.27 1.63 9.07
C ALA A 717 -20.88 1.16 7.67
N LYS A 718 -19.57 0.96 7.47
CA LYS A 718 -19.00 0.27 6.31
C LYS A 718 -18.14 -0.89 6.77
N VAL A 719 -17.95 -1.88 5.90
CA VAL A 719 -16.96 -2.95 6.10
C VAL A 719 -16.22 -3.19 4.79
N VAL A 720 -14.89 -3.31 4.86
CA VAL A 720 -14.04 -3.76 3.75
C VAL A 720 -13.80 -5.25 3.88
N THR A 721 -13.92 -5.96 2.78
CA THR A 721 -13.74 -7.42 2.68
C THR A 721 -12.94 -7.75 1.41
N ALA A 722 -12.57 -9.01 1.22
CA ALA A 722 -11.98 -9.47 -0.03
C ALA A 722 -12.95 -9.40 -1.22
N ASP A 723 -14.26 -9.46 -0.96
CA ASP A 723 -15.29 -9.60 -1.99
C ASP A 723 -16.10 -8.31 -2.25
N GLY A 724 -15.82 -7.23 -1.50
CA GLY A 724 -16.31 -5.87 -1.77
C GLY A 724 -16.13 -4.85 -0.63
N VAL A 725 -16.77 -3.69 -0.79
CA VAL A 725 -17.03 -2.73 0.29
C VAL A 725 -18.53 -2.73 0.57
N TYR A 726 -18.90 -3.10 1.79
CA TYR A 726 -20.29 -3.09 2.24
C TYR A 726 -20.62 -1.72 2.84
N GLN A 727 -21.73 -1.10 2.41
CA GLN A 727 -22.23 0.17 2.95
C GLN A 727 -23.69 -0.01 3.39
N ALA A 728 -23.98 0.28 4.67
CA ALA A 728 -25.36 0.40 5.13
C ALA A 728 -25.95 1.78 4.81
N THR A 729 -27.22 1.85 4.45
CA THR A 729 -27.97 3.11 4.26
C THR A 729 -29.31 3.07 4.98
N TYR A 730 -29.88 4.24 5.28
CA TYR A 730 -31.21 4.40 5.89
C TYR A 730 -32.03 5.44 5.13
N ASP A 731 -33.26 5.07 4.76
CA ASP A 731 -34.25 5.97 4.19
C ASP A 731 -35.32 6.34 5.23
N ALA A 732 -35.14 7.52 5.84
CA ALA A 732 -36.07 8.10 6.80
C ALA A 732 -37.47 8.42 6.21
N ALA A 733 -37.67 8.37 4.89
CA ALA A 733 -38.98 8.54 4.26
C ALA A 733 -39.80 7.25 4.23
N THR A 734 -39.15 6.07 4.24
CA THR A 734 -39.81 4.75 4.29
C THR A 734 -39.60 4.01 5.61
N GLY A 735 -38.71 4.48 6.49
CA GLY A 735 -38.39 3.83 7.76
C GLY A 735 -37.53 2.57 7.59
N ARG A 736 -36.76 2.49 6.50
CA ARG A 736 -36.07 1.27 6.05
C ARG A 736 -34.58 1.46 5.87
N SER A 737 -33.82 0.44 6.21
CA SER A 737 -32.41 0.32 5.90
C SER A 737 -32.14 -0.64 4.73
N TYR A 738 -30.96 -0.51 4.15
CA TYR A 738 -30.43 -1.39 3.11
C TYR A 738 -28.94 -1.61 3.40
N VAL A 739 -28.39 -2.74 3.00
CA VAL A 739 -26.93 -2.87 2.83
C VAL A 739 -26.65 -3.03 1.34
N THR A 740 -25.62 -2.37 0.84
CA THR A 740 -25.12 -2.56 -0.53
C THR A 740 -23.70 -3.07 -0.49
N ARG A 741 -23.46 -4.23 -1.10
CA ARG A 741 -22.11 -4.68 -1.46
C ARG A 741 -21.70 -3.94 -2.73
N ILE A 742 -20.58 -3.23 -2.65
CA ILE A 742 -20.02 -2.39 -3.70
C ILE A 742 -18.73 -3.05 -4.19
N THR A 743 -18.62 -3.26 -5.50
CA THR A 743 -17.37 -3.73 -6.12
C THR A 743 -16.88 -2.72 -7.15
N ALA A 744 -15.76 -3.05 -7.80
CA ALA A 744 -15.25 -2.39 -8.98
C ALA A 744 -16.36 -1.90 -9.93
N ASP A 745 -17.19 -2.84 -10.38
CA ASP A 745 -18.05 -2.64 -11.54
C ASP A 745 -19.54 -2.93 -11.27
N ALA A 746 -19.88 -3.51 -10.10
CA ALA A 746 -21.25 -3.84 -9.70
C ALA A 746 -21.72 -3.17 -8.40
N LEU A 747 -23.03 -3.26 -8.15
CA LEU A 747 -23.71 -2.90 -6.90
C LEU A 747 -24.79 -3.96 -6.63
N GLN A 748 -24.68 -4.64 -5.49
CA GLN A 748 -25.67 -5.63 -5.03
C GLN A 748 -26.35 -5.05 -3.78
N VAL A 749 -27.58 -4.55 -3.95
CA VAL A 749 -28.39 -3.97 -2.87
C VAL A 749 -29.28 -5.05 -2.29
N SER A 750 -29.26 -5.21 -0.96
CA SER A 750 -30.11 -6.16 -0.24
C SER A 750 -31.61 -5.89 -0.43
N ALA A 751 -32.44 -6.87 -0.08
CA ALA A 751 -33.85 -6.59 0.19
C ALA A 751 -34.01 -5.51 1.30
N PRO A 752 -35.15 -4.78 1.36
CA PRO A 752 -35.34 -3.71 2.34
C PRO A 752 -35.47 -4.26 3.76
N ILE A 753 -34.75 -3.68 4.71
CA ILE A 753 -34.77 -4.01 6.13
C ILE A 753 -35.70 -3.01 6.84
N ASP A 754 -36.70 -3.47 7.58
CA ASP A 754 -37.63 -2.60 8.32
C ASP A 754 -37.01 -2.14 9.66
N GLY A 755 -36.65 -0.86 9.76
CA GLY A 755 -36.00 -0.27 10.94
C GLY A 755 -34.78 0.59 10.60
N ALA A 756 -34.16 1.16 11.63
CA ALA A 756 -32.88 1.88 11.56
C ALA A 756 -31.79 1.08 12.31
N LEU A 757 -30.51 1.21 11.90
CA LEU A 757 -29.41 0.52 12.57
C LEU A 757 -29.23 1.01 14.01
N VAL A 758 -28.96 0.08 14.93
CA VAL A 758 -28.60 0.36 16.34
C VAL A 758 -27.09 0.36 16.51
N ASN A 759 -26.44 -0.69 16.01
CA ASN A 759 -24.99 -0.90 16.05
C ASN A 759 -24.42 -0.94 14.60
N ALA A 760 -23.11 -1.08 14.48
CA ALA A 760 -22.45 -1.36 13.19
C ALA A 760 -22.90 -2.72 12.61
N ILE A 761 -22.66 -2.92 11.31
CA ILE A 761 -22.84 -4.22 10.64
C ILE A 761 -21.60 -5.09 10.81
N SER A 762 -21.76 -6.41 10.83
CA SER A 762 -20.66 -7.36 10.63
C SER A 762 -20.85 -8.13 9.33
N VAL A 763 -19.75 -8.52 8.69
CA VAL A 763 -19.72 -9.31 7.46
C VAL A 763 -18.79 -10.49 7.68
N THR A 764 -19.26 -11.70 7.38
CA THR A 764 -18.50 -12.95 7.49
C THR A 764 -17.56 -13.16 6.30
N PRO A 765 -16.53 -14.03 6.41
CA PRO A 765 -15.73 -14.50 5.27
C PRO A 765 -16.60 -15.15 4.18
N GLY A 766 -17.69 -15.82 4.57
CA GLY A 766 -18.70 -16.35 3.66
C GLY A 766 -19.59 -15.30 2.96
N GLY A 767 -19.46 -14.01 3.29
CA GLY A 767 -20.20 -12.91 2.66
C GLY A 767 -21.58 -12.60 3.26
N ALA A 768 -22.04 -13.39 4.25
CA ALA A 768 -23.27 -13.13 5.00
C ALA A 768 -23.09 -11.93 5.95
N VAL A 769 -24.13 -11.11 6.10
CA VAL A 769 -24.10 -9.83 6.83
C VAL A 769 -25.11 -9.83 7.98
N TYR A 770 -24.69 -9.41 9.18
CA TYR A 770 -25.60 -9.21 10.31
C TYR A 770 -25.82 -7.71 10.56
N VAL A 771 -27.09 -7.29 10.67
CA VAL A 771 -27.51 -5.88 10.77
C VAL A 771 -28.46 -5.70 11.96
N PRO A 772 -27.96 -5.25 13.13
CA PRO A 772 -28.78 -4.95 14.30
C PRO A 772 -29.66 -3.72 14.06
N VAL A 773 -30.98 -3.87 14.10
CA VAL A 773 -31.96 -2.81 13.79
C VAL A 773 -33.07 -2.64 14.84
N ARG A 774 -33.44 -1.38 15.07
CA ARG A 774 -34.60 -0.97 15.86
C ARG A 774 -35.72 -0.52 14.93
N ASN A 775 -36.90 -1.10 15.09
CA ASN A 775 -38.07 -0.67 14.36
C ASN A 775 -38.51 0.72 14.87
N SER A 776 -38.53 1.73 13.99
CA SER A 776 -38.81 3.12 14.36
C SER A 776 -40.23 3.35 14.91
N THR A 777 -41.17 2.45 14.64
CA THR A 777 -42.58 2.57 15.07
C THR A 777 -42.89 1.77 16.33
N THR A 778 -42.41 0.52 16.43
CA THR A 778 -42.67 -0.35 17.60
C THR A 778 -41.60 -0.24 18.69
N GLN A 779 -40.44 0.35 18.39
CA GLN A 779 -39.23 0.34 19.23
C GLN A 779 -38.73 -1.07 19.60
N ALA A 780 -39.18 -2.10 18.88
CA ALA A 780 -38.68 -3.46 19.01
C ALA A 780 -37.35 -3.62 18.27
N ASP A 781 -36.43 -4.38 18.88
CA ASP A 781 -35.12 -4.68 18.31
C ASP A 781 -35.08 -6.06 17.66
N SER A 782 -34.31 -6.16 16.57
CA SER A 782 -34.16 -7.38 15.78
C SER A 782 -32.84 -7.35 15.02
N VAL A 783 -32.46 -8.47 14.42
CA VAL A 783 -31.28 -8.55 13.55
C VAL A 783 -31.72 -9.00 12.18
N ALA A 784 -31.38 -8.24 11.15
CA ALA A 784 -31.49 -8.70 9.77
C ALA A 784 -30.21 -9.44 9.40
N VAL A 785 -30.33 -10.72 9.05
CA VAL A 785 -29.26 -11.50 8.42
C VAL A 785 -29.46 -11.43 6.92
N ILE A 786 -28.40 -11.08 6.19
CA ILE A 786 -28.39 -11.00 4.73
C ILE A 786 -27.50 -12.12 4.21
N ASP A 787 -28.02 -12.94 3.30
CA ASP A 787 -27.21 -13.97 2.63
C ASP A 787 -26.32 -13.36 1.52
N PRO A 788 -25.35 -14.10 0.97
CA PRO A 788 -24.46 -13.60 -0.09
C PRO A 788 -25.17 -13.26 -1.42
N ASP A 789 -26.41 -13.71 -1.62
CA ASP A 789 -27.26 -13.37 -2.77
C ASP A 789 -28.05 -12.06 -2.54
N GLY A 790 -28.25 -11.65 -1.28
CA GLY A 790 -28.90 -10.40 -0.87
C GLY A 790 -30.32 -10.55 -0.33
N LEU A 791 -30.78 -11.79 -0.07
CA LEU A 791 -32.03 -12.05 0.65
C LEU A 791 -31.89 -11.69 2.12
N VAL A 792 -32.99 -11.36 2.78
CA VAL A 792 -33.00 -10.89 4.18
C VAL A 792 -33.92 -11.76 5.04
N THR A 793 -33.35 -12.33 6.11
CA THR A 793 -34.06 -13.03 7.19
C THR A 793 -34.05 -12.16 8.45
N THR A 794 -35.18 -12.04 9.17
CA THR A 794 -35.26 -11.20 10.38
C THR A 794 -35.33 -12.05 11.66
N VAL A 795 -34.25 -12.04 12.44
CA VAL A 795 -34.17 -12.68 13.76
C VAL A 795 -34.78 -11.78 14.83
N GLN A 796 -35.67 -12.31 15.66
CA GLN A 796 -36.25 -11.58 16.79
C GLN A 796 -35.37 -11.70 18.02
N ILE A 797 -35.04 -10.59 18.68
CA ILE A 797 -34.22 -10.58 19.91
C ILE A 797 -35.15 -10.50 21.15
N PRO A 798 -34.95 -11.31 22.21
CA PRO A 798 -35.84 -11.34 23.39
C PRO A 798 -35.78 -10.11 24.33
N GLY A 799 -35.18 -9.00 23.91
CA GLY A 799 -34.91 -7.83 24.74
C GLY A 799 -34.36 -6.66 23.94
N ALA A 800 -33.93 -5.61 24.63
CA ALA A 800 -33.30 -4.46 23.98
C ALA A 800 -31.85 -4.78 23.61
N ILE A 801 -31.44 -4.51 22.38
CA ILE A 801 -30.05 -4.65 21.92
C ILE A 801 -29.19 -3.62 22.66
N VAL A 802 -28.08 -4.09 23.23
CA VAL A 802 -27.08 -3.23 23.88
C VAL A 802 -26.40 -2.41 22.81
N PHE A 803 -26.37 -1.09 22.99
CA PHE A 803 -25.60 -0.22 22.13
C PHE A 803 -24.11 -0.38 22.44
N VAL A 804 -23.33 -0.81 21.44
CA VAL A 804 -21.86 -0.89 21.55
C VAL A 804 -21.23 0.22 20.72
N ALA A 805 -20.22 0.88 21.27
CA ALA A 805 -19.43 1.82 20.50
C ALA A 805 -18.56 1.04 19.49
N PRO A 806 -18.63 1.32 18.19
CA PRO A 806 -17.72 0.67 17.22
C PRO A 806 -16.28 1.06 17.51
N ARG A 807 -15.32 0.23 17.09
CA ARG A 807 -13.88 0.52 17.26
C ARG A 807 -13.53 1.89 16.66
N VAL A 808 -12.83 2.69 17.45
CA VAL A 808 -12.09 3.86 16.95
C VAL A 808 -10.63 3.44 16.76
N SER A 809 -10.35 2.74 15.65
CA SER A 809 -8.98 2.69 15.10
C SER A 809 -8.86 3.85 14.09
N PRO A 810 -8.11 4.92 14.41
CA PRO A 810 -8.03 6.13 13.58
C PRO A 810 -7.24 5.93 12.29
N SER A 811 -6.28 5.01 12.29
CA SER A 811 -5.41 4.66 11.16
C SER A 811 -6.18 4.36 9.86
N SER A 812 -7.33 3.70 9.97
CA SER A 812 -8.37 3.70 8.94
C SER A 812 -9.34 4.85 9.20
N ALA A 813 -9.21 5.95 8.46
CA ALA A 813 -10.14 7.07 8.58
C ALA A 813 -11.58 6.61 8.21
N GLY A 814 -12.45 6.50 9.21
CA GLY A 814 -13.82 6.01 9.07
C GLY A 814 -14.29 5.22 10.30
N TYR A 815 -15.54 4.75 10.27
CA TYR A 815 -16.07 3.75 11.23
C TYR A 815 -16.02 2.36 10.55
N ASP A 816 -14.91 2.08 9.85
CA ASP A 816 -14.97 1.44 8.53
C ASP A 816 -14.10 0.17 8.40
N ALA A 817 -13.97 -0.64 9.46
CA ALA A 817 -13.46 -2.00 9.34
C ALA A 817 -14.01 -2.97 10.41
N ASN A 818 -14.51 -4.12 9.95
CA ASN A 818 -14.49 -5.37 10.69
C ASN A 818 -14.02 -6.46 9.70
N PRO A 819 -12.71 -6.67 9.54
CA PRO A 819 -12.17 -7.54 8.48
C PRO A 819 -12.33 -9.02 8.81
N ASN A 820 -12.36 -9.37 10.10
CA ASN A 820 -12.50 -10.72 10.62
C ASN A 820 -13.71 -10.76 11.56
N ALA A 821 -14.93 -10.84 11.04
CA ALA A 821 -15.99 -11.48 11.82
C ALA A 821 -15.77 -13.00 11.74
N GLY A 822 -15.96 -13.73 12.83
CA GLY A 822 -16.15 -15.18 12.74
C GLY A 822 -17.40 -15.53 11.92
N GLU A 823 -17.57 -16.80 11.55
CA GLU A 823 -18.72 -17.25 10.73
C GLU A 823 -20.10 -16.96 11.36
N ALA A 824 -20.15 -16.75 12.67
CA ALA A 824 -21.36 -16.40 13.41
C ALA A 824 -21.54 -14.89 13.63
N GLY A 825 -22.80 -14.46 13.72
CA GLY A 825 -23.17 -13.10 14.13
C GLY A 825 -23.27 -12.99 15.65
N TYR A 826 -22.82 -11.88 16.22
CA TYR A 826 -22.83 -11.67 17.68
C TYR A 826 -23.59 -10.41 18.06
N VAL A 827 -24.62 -10.54 18.90
CA VAL A 827 -25.46 -9.39 19.32
C VAL A 827 -25.77 -9.46 20.81
N ALA A 828 -25.25 -8.48 21.55
CA ALA A 828 -25.55 -8.31 22.96
C ALA A 828 -26.94 -7.70 23.18
N TYR A 829 -27.71 -8.22 24.15
CA TYR A 829 -29.03 -7.72 24.50
C TYR A 829 -29.32 -7.87 26.00
N THR A 830 -30.16 -6.99 26.55
CA THR A 830 -30.61 -7.05 27.95
C THR A 830 -32.07 -7.48 28.01
N SER A 831 -32.38 -8.49 28.82
CA SER A 831 -33.75 -8.93 29.09
C SER A 831 -33.91 -9.41 30.53
N GLY A 832 -35.02 -9.06 31.18
CA GLY A 832 -35.28 -9.38 32.59
C GLY A 832 -34.35 -8.72 33.62
N GLY A 833 -33.39 -7.90 33.20
CA GLY A 833 -32.33 -7.32 34.03
C GLY A 833 -30.94 -7.97 33.82
N THR A 834 -30.89 -9.12 33.13
CA THR A 834 -29.64 -9.82 32.79
C THR A 834 -29.19 -9.45 31.37
N THR A 835 -27.88 -9.36 31.15
CA THR A 835 -27.28 -9.17 29.83
C THR A 835 -26.91 -10.53 29.22
N TYR A 836 -27.17 -10.68 27.93
CA TYR A 836 -26.93 -11.89 27.15
C TYR A 836 -26.18 -11.56 25.87
N LEU A 837 -25.44 -12.53 25.32
CA LEU A 837 -24.87 -12.47 23.97
C LEU A 837 -25.55 -13.54 23.11
N ALA A 838 -26.31 -13.12 22.10
CA ALA A 838 -26.84 -14.03 21.09
C ALA A 838 -25.75 -14.35 20.06
N VAL A 839 -25.56 -15.64 19.77
CA VAL A 839 -24.76 -16.16 18.66
C VAL A 839 -25.74 -16.56 17.55
N LEU A 840 -25.53 -16.06 16.34
CA LEU A 840 -26.45 -16.17 15.20
C LEU A 840 -25.78 -16.97 14.07
N ASP A 841 -26.54 -17.90 13.49
CA ASP A 841 -26.09 -18.64 12.30
C ASP A 841 -26.39 -17.86 11.00
N PRO A 842 -25.64 -18.07 9.91
CA PRO A 842 -25.88 -17.42 8.61
C PRO A 842 -27.26 -17.68 7.99
N ASP A 843 -28.01 -18.68 8.46
CA ASP A 843 -29.38 -18.97 8.01
C ASP A 843 -30.45 -18.05 8.65
N GLY A 844 -30.06 -17.25 9.65
CA GLY A 844 -30.96 -16.38 10.41
C GLY A 844 -31.60 -17.04 11.62
N THR A 845 -31.02 -18.12 12.15
CA THR A 845 -31.40 -18.68 13.46
C THR A 845 -30.45 -18.22 14.59
N VAL A 846 -30.86 -18.46 15.84
CA VAL A 846 -30.02 -18.21 17.03
C VAL A 846 -29.37 -19.53 17.41
N ALA A 847 -28.09 -19.69 17.09
CA ALA A 847 -27.29 -20.89 17.37
C ALA A 847 -27.28 -21.22 18.86
N ARG A 848 -27.00 -20.20 19.69
CA ARG A 848 -27.05 -20.25 21.16
C ARG A 848 -27.12 -18.84 21.78
N THR A 849 -27.37 -18.80 23.08
CA THR A 849 -27.34 -17.57 23.88
C THR A 849 -26.43 -17.78 25.08
N VAL A 850 -25.39 -16.95 25.20
CA VAL A 850 -24.53 -16.90 26.39
C VAL A 850 -25.16 -15.94 27.40
N ALA A 851 -25.31 -16.37 28.66
CA ALA A 851 -25.70 -15.49 29.76
C ALA A 851 -24.43 -14.92 30.42
N LEU A 852 -24.38 -13.61 30.61
CA LEU A 852 -23.24 -12.97 31.27
C LEU A 852 -23.39 -13.04 32.80
N PRO A 853 -22.29 -12.91 33.58
CA PRO A 853 -22.36 -12.83 35.04
C PRO A 853 -23.23 -11.68 35.54
N ASP A 854 -23.80 -11.83 36.75
CA ASP A 854 -24.59 -10.78 37.39
C ASP A 854 -23.76 -9.49 37.55
N GLY A 855 -24.33 -8.36 37.10
CA GLY A 855 -23.67 -7.05 37.10
C GLY A 855 -22.72 -6.77 35.93
N ALA A 856 -22.42 -7.77 35.08
CA ALA A 856 -21.58 -7.56 33.89
C ALA A 856 -22.32 -6.78 32.79
N VAL A 857 -21.62 -5.82 32.18
CA VAL A 857 -22.11 -5.07 31.02
C VAL A 857 -21.14 -5.15 29.84
N ILE A 858 -21.67 -4.96 28.63
CA ILE A 858 -20.89 -4.87 27.39
C ILE A 858 -20.91 -3.42 26.90
N SER A 859 -19.74 -2.89 26.55
CA SER A 859 -19.55 -1.57 25.93
C SER A 859 -18.94 -1.66 24.52
N THR A 860 -18.19 -2.72 24.26
CA THR A 860 -17.37 -2.98 23.08
C THR A 860 -17.93 -4.12 22.23
N PRO A 861 -17.68 -4.14 20.91
CA PRO A 861 -18.01 -5.29 20.07
C PRO A 861 -17.12 -6.50 20.39
N VAL A 862 -17.55 -7.70 19.97
CA VAL A 862 -16.71 -8.91 19.97
C VAL A 862 -15.41 -8.64 19.22
N SER A 863 -14.32 -9.15 19.79
CA SER A 863 -12.98 -9.17 19.20
C SER A 863 -12.67 -10.54 18.64
N PHE A 864 -11.88 -10.58 17.58
CA PHE A 864 -11.51 -11.82 16.90
C PHE A 864 -9.99 -11.87 16.76
N GLY A 865 -9.40 -13.04 17.05
CA GLY A 865 -7.98 -13.29 16.82
C GLY A 865 -7.62 -13.42 15.33
N PRO A 866 -6.32 -13.53 14.99
CA PRO A 866 -5.86 -13.81 13.63
C PRO A 866 -6.33 -15.16 13.09
N ASP A 867 -6.67 -16.09 13.97
CA ASP A 867 -7.27 -17.42 13.75
C ASP A 867 -8.81 -17.39 13.57
N GLY A 868 -9.46 -16.28 13.94
CA GLY A 868 -10.92 -16.14 14.01
C GLY A 868 -11.55 -16.53 15.35
N ALA A 869 -10.78 -16.88 16.38
CA ALA A 869 -11.29 -17.17 17.71
C ALA A 869 -11.94 -15.92 18.32
N ALA A 870 -13.11 -16.08 18.94
CA ALA A 870 -14.00 -14.97 19.28
C ALA A 870 -14.04 -14.68 20.80
N PHE A 871 -13.86 -13.42 21.16
CA PHE A 871 -13.72 -12.96 22.55
C PHE A 871 -14.58 -11.72 22.83
N GLN A 872 -15.36 -11.73 23.90
CA GLN A 872 -16.15 -10.57 24.35
C GLN A 872 -15.59 -10.03 25.67
N VAL A 873 -15.14 -8.77 25.68
CA VAL A 873 -14.80 -8.08 26.93
C VAL A 873 -16.08 -7.69 27.66
N ILE A 874 -16.10 -7.88 28.98
CA ILE A 874 -17.18 -7.48 29.87
C ILE A 874 -16.63 -6.60 31.00
N GLU A 875 -17.37 -5.56 31.34
CA GLU A 875 -17.02 -4.58 32.37
C GLU A 875 -17.90 -4.78 33.62
N TYR A 876 -17.32 -4.56 34.80
CA TYR A 876 -18.05 -4.35 36.05
C TYR A 876 -17.92 -2.88 36.48
N ARG A 877 -18.96 -2.32 37.11
CA ARG A 877 -19.04 -0.88 37.37
C ARG A 877 -19.52 -0.55 38.79
N ASP A 878 -19.05 0.58 39.31
CA ASP A 878 -19.47 1.15 40.59
C ASP A 878 -20.87 1.82 40.50
N GLY A 879 -21.36 2.34 41.64
CA GLY A 879 -22.65 3.04 41.71
C GLY A 879 -22.72 4.39 40.97
N ASP A 880 -21.58 4.96 40.59
CA ASP A 880 -21.47 6.17 39.74
C ASP A 880 -21.32 5.79 38.26
N GLY A 881 -21.17 4.49 37.94
CA GLY A 881 -20.99 3.97 36.58
C GLY A 881 -19.54 3.93 36.08
N ARG A 882 -18.53 4.12 36.95
CA ARG A 882 -17.10 3.93 36.59
C ARG A 882 -16.78 2.45 36.50
N ILE A 883 -15.88 2.08 35.59
CA ILE A 883 -15.39 0.70 35.47
C ILE A 883 -14.44 0.41 36.65
N THR A 884 -14.68 -0.69 37.35
CA THR A 884 -13.88 -1.15 38.50
C THR A 884 -13.02 -2.36 38.19
N SER A 885 -13.40 -3.12 37.16
CA SER A 885 -12.71 -4.32 36.72
C SER A 885 -13.23 -4.77 35.35
N GLU A 886 -12.41 -5.52 34.62
CA GLU A 886 -12.75 -6.13 33.33
C GLU A 886 -12.50 -7.64 33.34
N ALA A 887 -13.31 -8.39 32.59
CA ALA A 887 -13.06 -9.81 32.30
C ALA A 887 -13.32 -10.10 30.82
N VAL A 888 -12.94 -11.29 30.36
CA VAL A 888 -13.16 -11.74 28.99
C VAL A 888 -14.05 -12.98 29.01
N VAL A 889 -14.94 -13.09 28.03
CA VAL A 889 -15.66 -14.31 27.70
C VAL A 889 -15.07 -14.90 26.42
N ALA A 890 -14.44 -16.06 26.52
CA ALA A 890 -13.93 -16.82 25.38
C ALA A 890 -15.08 -17.64 24.76
N LEU A 891 -15.47 -17.30 23.54
CA LEU A 891 -16.72 -17.74 22.90
C LEU A 891 -16.56 -19.06 22.12
N ALA A 892 -15.45 -19.78 22.26
CA ALA A 892 -15.37 -21.18 21.85
C ALA A 892 -15.99 -22.11 22.91
N GLY A 893 -15.68 -21.88 24.19
CA GLY A 893 -16.19 -22.64 25.33
C GLY A 893 -17.26 -21.96 26.18
N ASP A 894 -17.63 -20.70 25.86
CA ASP A 894 -18.46 -19.81 26.69
C ASP A 894 -17.88 -19.60 28.11
N VAL A 895 -16.55 -19.61 28.23
CA VAL A 895 -15.79 -19.51 29.49
C VAL A 895 -15.53 -18.05 29.83
N VAL A 896 -15.79 -17.66 31.09
CA VAL A 896 -15.49 -16.32 31.62
C VAL A 896 -14.19 -16.38 32.43
N THR A 897 -13.26 -15.47 32.17
CA THR A 897 -12.00 -15.36 32.93
C THR A 897 -12.21 -14.82 34.34
N ALA A 898 -11.16 -14.86 35.17
CA ALA A 898 -11.08 -13.96 36.31
C ALA A 898 -11.18 -12.48 35.84
N ALA A 899 -11.72 -11.62 36.70
CA ALA A 899 -11.77 -10.18 36.44
C ALA A 899 -10.49 -9.51 36.92
N LEU A 900 -9.81 -8.78 36.03
CA LEU A 900 -8.70 -7.90 36.39
C LEU A 900 -9.23 -6.61 37.04
N PRO A 901 -8.63 -6.13 38.14
CA PRO A 901 -9.03 -4.88 38.77
C PRO A 901 -8.60 -3.66 37.95
N GLY A 902 -9.21 -2.51 38.21
CA GLY A 902 -8.85 -1.23 37.63
C GLY A 902 -9.67 -0.82 36.41
N ALA A 903 -9.21 0.27 35.77
CA ALA A 903 -9.84 0.88 34.61
C ALA A 903 -9.22 0.36 33.29
N PRO A 904 -9.95 0.40 32.17
CA PRO A 904 -9.38 0.12 30.86
C PRO A 904 -8.41 1.22 30.40
N LEU A 905 -7.46 0.88 29.54
CA LEU A 905 -6.60 1.85 28.84
C LEU A 905 -7.33 2.62 27.70
N ARG A 906 -8.56 2.24 27.37
CA ARG A 906 -9.39 2.82 26.30
C ARG A 906 -9.66 4.32 26.54
N PRO A 907 -9.71 5.18 25.50
CA PRO A 907 -9.96 4.85 24.09
C PRO A 907 -8.72 4.70 23.20
N ASN A 908 -7.52 5.00 23.68
CA ASN A 908 -6.28 4.96 22.88
C ASN A 908 -5.89 3.53 22.45
N TYR A 909 -6.14 2.57 23.33
CA TYR A 909 -5.79 1.16 23.17
C TYR A 909 -7.02 0.37 22.72
N ASP A 910 -6.79 -0.74 22.05
CA ASP A 910 -7.85 -1.72 21.79
C ASP A 910 -8.35 -2.39 23.08
N ALA A 911 -9.54 -3.01 23.03
CA ALA A 911 -10.11 -3.71 24.18
C ALA A 911 -9.39 -5.04 24.49
N LEU A 912 -8.81 -5.67 23.46
CA LEU A 912 -7.93 -6.82 23.53
C LEU A 912 -6.87 -6.67 22.46
N GLN A 913 -5.61 -6.95 22.78
CA GLN A 913 -4.52 -7.03 21.82
C GLN A 913 -4.22 -8.51 21.53
N PHE A 914 -3.95 -8.87 20.28
CA PHE A 914 -3.72 -10.27 19.89
C PHE A 914 -2.30 -10.49 19.42
N SER A 915 -1.70 -11.58 19.91
CA SER A 915 -0.45 -12.10 19.38
C SER A 915 -0.68 -12.86 18.05
N PRO A 916 0.36 -13.08 17.24
CA PRO A 916 0.27 -13.84 15.99
C PRO A 916 -0.26 -15.28 16.11
N ASP A 917 -0.24 -15.88 17.31
CA ASP A 917 -0.66 -17.28 17.55
C ASP A 917 -2.15 -17.44 17.92
N GLY A 918 -2.87 -16.34 18.16
CA GLY A 918 -4.27 -16.34 18.61
C GLY A 918 -4.48 -15.84 20.05
N THR A 919 -3.45 -15.85 20.90
CA THR A 919 -3.58 -15.50 22.33
C THR A 919 -4.04 -14.05 22.50
N ALA A 920 -5.12 -13.87 23.26
CA ALA A 920 -5.79 -12.60 23.53
C ALA A 920 -5.29 -11.98 24.84
N TYR A 921 -4.86 -10.72 24.81
CA TYR A 921 -4.33 -10.00 25.95
C TYR A 921 -5.25 -8.86 26.38
N LEU A 922 -5.72 -8.92 27.64
CA LEU A 922 -6.40 -7.83 28.33
C LEU A 922 -5.39 -7.06 29.19
N VAL A 923 -5.50 -5.71 29.21
CA VAL A 923 -4.69 -4.85 30.08
C VAL A 923 -5.57 -3.81 30.77
N THR A 924 -5.51 -3.77 32.11
CA THR A 924 -6.17 -2.76 32.95
C THR A 924 -5.15 -2.00 33.81
N VAL A 925 -5.56 -0.90 34.42
CA VAL A 925 -4.71 -0.08 35.30
C VAL A 925 -5.45 0.38 36.56
N GLU A 926 -4.84 0.19 37.73
CA GLU A 926 -5.28 0.77 39.00
C GLU A 926 -4.60 2.11 39.28
N SER A 927 -5.37 3.09 39.76
CA SER A 927 -4.89 4.44 40.09
C SER A 927 -4.52 4.55 41.58
N GLY A 928 -3.22 4.46 41.90
CA GLY A 928 -2.68 4.67 43.25
C GLY A 928 -1.76 5.89 43.36
N GLN A 929 -0.81 5.84 44.31
CA GLN A 929 0.33 6.78 44.35
C GLN A 929 1.33 6.51 43.19
N MET A 930 1.35 5.27 42.71
CA MET A 930 1.87 4.86 41.40
C MET A 930 0.74 4.16 40.65
N LEU A 931 0.86 4.02 39.32
CA LEU A 931 -0.05 3.19 38.55
C LEU A 931 0.41 1.73 38.59
N THR A 932 -0.53 0.80 38.78
CA THR A 932 -0.29 -0.64 38.65
C THR A 932 -1.03 -1.13 37.41
N TYR A 933 -0.33 -1.76 36.49
CA TYR A 933 -0.90 -2.39 35.30
C TYR A 933 -1.07 -3.88 35.54
N HIS A 934 -2.23 -4.41 35.17
CA HIS A 934 -2.54 -5.84 35.22
C HIS A 934 -2.70 -6.35 33.80
N VAL A 935 -2.01 -7.45 33.47
CA VAL A 935 -2.03 -8.09 32.14
C VAL A 935 -2.52 -9.52 32.28
N LEU A 936 -3.43 -9.95 31.41
CA LEU A 936 -3.92 -11.32 31.33
C LEU A 936 -3.92 -11.80 29.87
N GLY A 937 -3.10 -12.81 29.56
CA GLY A 937 -3.09 -13.50 28.28
C GLY A 937 -3.93 -14.79 28.33
N ILE A 938 -4.77 -15.00 27.33
CA ILE A 938 -5.89 -15.96 27.34
C ILE A 938 -5.95 -16.71 26.00
N ASP A 939 -6.12 -18.04 26.03
CA ASP A 939 -6.29 -18.86 24.83
C ASP A 939 -7.75 -18.93 24.33
N GLU A 940 -8.00 -19.56 23.18
CA GLU A 940 -9.36 -19.73 22.62
C GLU A 940 -10.34 -20.44 23.58
N SER A 941 -9.85 -21.26 24.51
CA SER A 941 -10.66 -21.98 25.49
C SER A 941 -11.06 -21.12 26.69
N GLY A 942 -10.43 -19.96 26.87
CA GLY A 942 -10.58 -19.10 28.04
C GLY A 942 -9.63 -19.44 29.19
N ALA A 943 -8.62 -20.28 28.96
CA ALA A 943 -7.60 -20.56 29.96
C ALA A 943 -6.54 -19.45 29.99
N THR A 944 -6.08 -19.12 31.20
CA THR A 944 -4.98 -18.15 31.39
C THR A 944 -3.67 -18.76 30.94
N VAL A 945 -3.11 -18.22 29.86
CA VAL A 945 -1.77 -18.57 29.36
C VAL A 945 -0.69 -17.82 30.16
N THR A 946 -0.94 -16.57 30.53
CA THR A 946 0.03 -15.75 31.27
C THR A 946 -0.63 -14.60 32.05
N SER A 947 0.05 -14.12 33.09
CA SER A 947 -0.35 -12.96 33.89
C SER A 947 0.86 -12.16 34.38
N LEU A 948 0.72 -10.84 34.45
CA LEU A 948 1.72 -9.92 34.99
C LEU A 948 1.04 -8.74 35.69
N ASP A 949 1.45 -8.47 36.94
CA ASP A 949 1.19 -7.22 37.65
C ASP A 949 2.49 -6.41 37.66
N VAL A 950 2.46 -5.12 37.33
CA VAL A 950 3.67 -4.28 37.22
C VAL A 950 3.40 -2.80 37.54
N SER A 951 4.30 -2.15 38.29
CA SER A 951 4.12 -0.80 38.83
C SER A 951 4.98 0.23 38.10
N GLY A 952 4.40 1.35 37.66
CA GLY A 952 5.15 2.44 37.03
C GLY A 952 4.35 3.18 35.97
N PHE A 953 4.99 3.46 34.84
CA PHE A 953 4.37 4.08 33.66
C PHE A 953 4.68 3.26 32.41
N LEU A 954 3.62 2.84 31.72
CA LEU A 954 3.68 2.13 30.44
C LEU A 954 4.34 2.99 29.36
N VAL A 955 5.22 2.40 28.56
CA VAL A 955 5.80 2.99 27.35
C VAL A 955 5.19 2.28 26.14
N PRO A 956 4.11 2.83 25.54
CA PRO A 956 3.41 2.18 24.45
C PRO A 956 4.12 2.34 23.11
N ARG A 957 3.74 1.47 22.16
CA ARG A 957 4.02 1.66 20.73
C ARG A 957 2.89 2.48 20.12
N GLN A 958 3.19 3.73 19.76
CA GLN A 958 2.27 4.60 19.02
C GLN A 958 2.09 4.07 17.58
N VAL A 959 0.83 3.91 17.16
CA VAL A 959 0.44 3.39 15.85
C VAL A 959 0.05 4.53 14.90
N ASP A 960 -0.63 5.57 15.39
CA ASP A 960 -1.01 6.73 14.58
C ASP A 960 -1.03 8.07 15.35
N SER A 961 -1.27 9.18 14.62
CA SER A 961 -1.24 10.55 15.16
C SER A 961 -2.51 10.97 15.90
N VAL A 962 -3.46 10.07 16.11
CA VAL A 962 -4.69 10.31 16.88
C VAL A 962 -4.66 9.51 18.19
N PHE A 963 -3.45 9.13 18.62
CA PHE A 963 -3.13 8.44 19.86
C PHE A 963 -3.65 6.99 19.93
N HIS A 964 -3.71 6.28 18.79
CA HIS A 964 -3.83 4.83 18.86
C HIS A 964 -2.51 4.21 19.32
N GLU A 965 -2.58 3.41 20.38
CA GLU A 965 -1.43 2.89 21.12
C GLU A 965 -1.56 1.39 21.37
N GLU A 966 -0.49 0.65 21.12
CA GLU A 966 -0.32 -0.74 21.54
C GLU A 966 0.45 -0.78 22.86
N ALA A 967 -0.07 -1.52 23.85
CA ALA A 967 0.62 -1.70 25.14
C ALA A 967 1.75 -2.73 25.03
N ILE A 968 1.50 -3.80 24.28
CA ILE A 968 2.39 -4.96 24.12
C ILE A 968 2.98 -4.91 22.71
N VAL A 969 4.26 -5.27 22.56
CA VAL A 969 4.87 -5.53 21.24
C VAL A 969 5.16 -7.02 21.15
N PHE A 970 4.75 -7.68 20.05
CA PHE A 970 4.96 -9.11 19.87
C PHE A 970 6.25 -9.42 19.10
N GLY A 971 6.97 -10.43 19.54
CA GLY A 971 8.05 -11.06 18.78
C GLY A 971 7.52 -11.96 17.66
N ALA A 972 8.41 -12.38 16.76
CA ALA A 972 8.08 -13.31 15.67
C ALA A 972 7.76 -14.74 16.16
N ASP A 973 8.05 -15.02 17.43
CA ASP A 973 7.73 -16.23 18.18
C ASP A 973 6.34 -16.19 18.85
N GLY A 974 5.65 -15.06 18.81
CA GLY A 974 4.37 -14.85 19.49
C GLY A 974 4.48 -14.22 20.88
N THR A 975 5.67 -14.24 21.51
CA THR A 975 5.87 -13.70 22.86
C THR A 975 5.55 -12.21 22.90
N GLY A 976 4.69 -11.80 23.84
CA GLY A 976 4.38 -10.39 24.09
C GLY A 976 5.41 -9.72 25.00
N TYR A 977 5.77 -8.48 24.72
CA TYR A 977 6.72 -7.69 25.50
C TYR A 977 6.11 -6.34 25.92
N LEU A 978 6.14 -6.06 27.21
CA LEU A 978 5.64 -4.84 27.84
C LEU A 978 6.84 -3.97 28.29
N THR A 979 6.86 -2.68 27.94
CA THR A 979 7.93 -1.76 28.33
C THR A 979 7.43 -0.79 29.41
N VAL A 980 8.12 -0.73 30.55
CA VAL A 980 7.69 0.05 31.74
C VAL A 980 8.84 0.92 32.24
N THR A 981 8.51 2.08 32.80
CA THR A 981 9.41 3.02 33.47
C THR A 981 8.91 3.35 34.88
N GLY A 982 9.74 3.92 35.75
CA GLY A 982 9.38 4.14 37.16
C GLY A 982 9.77 2.95 38.05
N THR A 983 8.88 2.51 38.94
CA THR A 983 9.19 1.52 40.00
C THR A 983 9.73 0.19 39.44
N ASP A 984 9.00 -0.45 38.52
CA ASP A 984 9.38 -1.73 37.92
C ASP A 984 10.01 -1.56 36.52
N ALA A 985 10.84 -0.51 36.36
CA ALA A 985 11.46 -0.15 35.09
C ALA A 985 12.14 -1.34 34.41
N GLY A 986 11.87 -1.53 33.12
CA GLY A 986 12.36 -2.68 32.37
C GLY A 986 11.52 -3.03 31.15
N VAL A 987 11.95 -4.08 30.45
CA VAL A 987 11.11 -4.82 29.50
C VAL A 987 10.74 -6.16 30.11
N TRP A 988 9.45 -6.46 30.08
CA TRP A 988 8.85 -7.67 30.64
C TRP A 988 8.28 -8.54 29.52
N ALA A 989 8.75 -9.78 29.40
CA ALA A 989 8.21 -10.77 28.47
C ALA A 989 7.05 -11.53 29.11
N LEU A 990 5.95 -11.70 28.38
CA LEU A 990 4.72 -12.36 28.82
C LEU A 990 4.80 -13.85 28.43
N THR A 991 5.36 -14.66 29.32
CA THR A 991 5.64 -16.09 29.07
C THR A 991 4.58 -17.01 29.67
N PRO A 992 4.49 -18.30 29.29
CA PRO A 992 3.63 -19.28 29.96
C PRO A 992 3.91 -19.49 31.46
N GLY A 993 5.05 -19.02 31.97
CA GLY A 993 5.38 -18.99 33.41
C GLY A 993 4.91 -17.71 34.13
N GLY A 994 4.18 -16.83 33.44
CA GLY A 994 3.89 -15.46 33.87
C GLY A 994 4.85 -14.42 33.24
N GLY A 995 4.73 -13.17 33.66
CA GLY A 995 5.61 -12.10 33.22
C GLY A 995 7.03 -12.20 33.81
N ALA A 996 8.05 -12.12 32.97
CA ALA A 996 9.46 -12.17 33.35
C ALA A 996 10.22 -10.92 32.86
N LYS A 997 10.94 -10.22 33.75
CA LYS A 997 11.77 -9.06 33.34
C LYS A 997 12.99 -9.58 32.55
N VAL A 998 13.05 -9.26 31.26
CA VAL A 998 14.10 -9.70 30.32
C VAL A 998 15.17 -8.65 30.06
N LEU A 999 14.89 -7.38 30.35
CA LEU A 999 15.85 -6.30 30.38
C LEU A 999 15.55 -5.39 31.56
N ASP A 1000 16.54 -5.14 32.42
CA ASP A 1000 16.44 -4.10 33.44
C ASP A 1000 16.89 -2.74 32.90
N LEU A 1001 16.20 -1.69 33.34
CA LEU A 1001 16.38 -0.33 32.89
C LEU A 1001 16.66 0.57 34.10
N ASP A 1002 17.93 0.62 34.48
CA ASP A 1002 18.49 1.69 35.30
C ASP A 1002 18.36 3.01 34.51
N LEU A 1003 17.47 3.89 34.98
CA LEU A 1003 17.06 5.13 34.31
C LEU A 1003 17.32 6.32 35.23
N ALA A 1004 18.15 7.25 34.77
CA ALA A 1004 18.37 8.51 35.47
C ALA A 1004 17.12 9.41 35.41
N ASN A 1005 17.06 10.42 36.29
CA ASN A 1005 15.98 11.39 36.26
C ASN A 1005 15.99 12.18 34.93
N GLY A 1006 14.88 12.17 34.20
CA GLY A 1006 14.77 12.74 32.86
C GLY A 1006 15.21 11.81 31.72
N SER A 1007 15.69 10.60 32.01
CA SER A 1007 15.90 9.58 30.98
C SER A 1007 14.58 9.20 30.30
N THR A 1008 14.65 8.89 29.00
CA THR A 1008 13.47 8.54 28.20
C THR A 1008 13.70 7.29 27.39
N VAL A 1009 12.66 6.44 27.30
CA VAL A 1009 12.71 5.09 26.73
C VAL A 1009 11.73 5.00 25.56
N SER A 1010 12.10 4.26 24.52
CA SER A 1010 11.18 3.83 23.46
C SER A 1010 10.82 2.35 23.65
N PRO A 1011 9.61 1.91 23.22
CA PRO A 1011 9.23 0.50 23.31
C PRO A 1011 10.16 -0.39 22.47
N VAL A 1012 10.19 -1.68 22.79
CA VAL A 1012 10.99 -2.66 22.04
C VAL A 1012 10.56 -2.72 20.56
N VAL A 1013 11.53 -2.86 19.67
CA VAL A 1013 11.33 -3.12 18.24
C VAL A 1013 12.19 -4.32 17.82
N PHE A 1014 11.67 -5.18 16.96
CA PHE A 1014 12.35 -6.38 16.48
C PHE A 1014 13.04 -6.17 15.13
N GLY A 1015 14.27 -6.67 15.01
CA GLY A 1015 14.97 -6.82 13.73
C GLY A 1015 14.36 -7.93 12.85
N PRO A 1016 14.73 -8.01 11.56
CA PRO A 1016 14.22 -9.05 10.65
C PRO A 1016 14.73 -10.47 10.98
N ASP A 1017 15.68 -10.56 11.91
CA ASP A 1017 16.26 -11.76 12.50
C ASP A 1017 15.61 -12.16 13.84
N GLY A 1018 14.66 -11.35 14.36
CA GLY A 1018 14.07 -11.52 15.68
C GLY A 1018 14.87 -10.93 16.84
N THR A 1019 15.97 -10.20 16.59
CA THR A 1019 16.73 -9.52 17.65
C THR A 1019 15.92 -8.34 18.20
N PRO A 1020 15.66 -8.24 19.52
CA PRO A 1020 14.97 -7.09 20.11
C PRO A 1020 15.92 -5.92 20.39
N TYR A 1021 15.47 -4.71 20.08
CA TYR A 1021 16.19 -3.45 20.31
C TYR A 1021 15.34 -2.51 21.19
N VAL A 1022 15.97 -1.91 22.21
CA VAL A 1022 15.35 -0.95 23.14
C VAL A 1022 16.19 0.33 23.17
N THR A 1023 15.60 1.45 22.76
CA THR A 1023 16.27 2.76 22.74
C THR A 1023 16.08 3.47 24.08
N VAL A 1024 17.18 3.92 24.69
CA VAL A 1024 17.21 4.74 25.91
C VAL A 1024 17.99 6.03 25.60
N SER A 1025 17.47 7.18 26.05
CA SER A 1025 18.17 8.46 26.00
C SER A 1025 18.30 9.05 27.40
N ASP A 1026 19.54 9.17 27.86
CA ASP A 1026 19.91 9.68 29.18
C ASP A 1026 20.46 11.11 29.08
N PHE A 1027 20.29 11.92 30.13
CA PHE A 1027 20.85 13.27 30.19
C PHE A 1027 22.16 13.28 30.98
N VAL A 1028 23.28 13.50 30.28
CA VAL A 1028 24.66 13.36 30.79
C VAL A 1028 25.46 14.61 30.44
N ASP A 1029 26.17 15.18 31.42
CA ASP A 1029 27.06 16.35 31.27
C ASP A 1029 26.45 17.56 30.51
N GLY A 1030 25.13 17.74 30.61
CA GLY A 1030 24.40 18.85 29.99
C GLY A 1030 23.86 18.58 28.58
N ALA A 1031 23.99 17.36 28.06
CA ALA A 1031 23.44 16.94 26.77
C ALA A 1031 22.69 15.60 26.88
N TYR A 1032 21.88 15.26 25.89
CA TYR A 1032 21.33 13.90 25.77
C TYR A 1032 22.30 12.97 25.03
N VAL A 1033 22.40 11.74 25.51
CA VAL A 1033 23.13 10.63 24.90
C VAL A 1033 22.16 9.47 24.72
N THR A 1034 22.11 8.89 23.53
CA THR A 1034 21.20 7.79 23.19
C THR A 1034 21.96 6.47 23.05
N THR A 1035 21.53 5.45 23.79
CA THR A 1035 22.06 4.08 23.73
C THR A 1035 20.95 3.15 23.25
N VAL A 1036 21.28 2.20 22.39
CA VAL A 1036 20.37 1.10 22.02
C VAL A 1036 20.87 -0.18 22.68
N LYS A 1037 19.99 -0.82 23.46
CA LYS A 1037 20.26 -2.07 24.17
C LYS A 1037 19.59 -3.22 23.42
N THR A 1038 20.28 -4.34 23.26
CA THR A 1038 19.68 -5.62 22.86
C THR A 1038 19.54 -6.54 24.08
N PHE A 1039 18.63 -7.51 24.00
CA PHE A 1039 18.51 -8.60 24.98
C PHE A 1039 18.23 -9.93 24.26
N THR A 1040 18.29 -11.05 24.99
CA THR A 1040 17.95 -12.38 24.42
C THR A 1040 16.49 -12.68 24.73
N PRO A 1041 15.63 -12.94 23.73
CA PRO A 1041 14.28 -13.48 23.95
C PRO A 1041 14.30 -14.73 24.84
N PRO A 1042 13.31 -14.91 25.74
CA PRO A 1042 13.21 -16.14 26.53
C PRO A 1042 12.95 -17.31 25.58
N THR A 1043 13.66 -18.42 25.75
CA THR A 1043 13.41 -19.62 24.96
C THR A 1043 12.07 -20.23 25.39
N VAL A 1044 11.06 -20.12 24.53
CA VAL A 1044 9.83 -20.90 24.65
C VAL A 1044 10.18 -22.39 24.49
N LEU A 1045 9.74 -23.22 25.44
CA LEU A 1045 10.07 -24.66 25.56
C LEU A 1045 8.85 -25.54 25.28
#